data_AF-A0A3B1KM50-F1
#
_entry.id   AF-A0A3B1KM50-F1
#
_cell.length_a   1.000
_cell.length_b   1.000
_cell.length_c   1.000
_cell.angle_alpha   90.00
_cell.angle_beta   90.00
_cell.angle_gamma   90.00
#
_symmetry.space_group_name_H-M   'P 1'
#
loop_
_entity.id
_entity.type
_entity.pdbx_description
1 polymer ?
#
loop_
_entity_poly.entity_id
_entity_poly.type
_entity_poly.pdbx_seq_one_letter_code
_entity_poly.pdbx_strand_id
1 'polypeptide(L)'
;MCVYVYRSLARVRKDTYIKPSDKLRLLKQPSRKTRSAVRAADYLEQTLRIIADKTRHAHKRSINATELISPNELRMIERLTGCAAQVQPPSCRTTPNVNKYRTANSVCNNRKNPLLGAANTPLASWLPTIYEDGISQPVGWNPGRLHNGVSLPLVRLVSNQILSMQDADAKGDSEYTHLVTFFGQWNDHDLSFTPFSPSIRSFSSGIDCDASCEQSEPCFPIRIPNGDPRISRNSCIPVFRSAPTCGSGNTAFMFGGTPNVRQQINSLTAFLDVGQLYGSDQGLARELRDLSNDKGRLLVNDRFQDNGRDLLPFTKVASNMCSTRNRILNTTGLPEVPCFIAGDVRVDENIALTSLHTLFMREHNRLADILRVLNPHWSSETLYQEARKIMGAYHQIIVIRDYLPHIVGPDAIKKLLGPYPGYNPNIDPSIANVFATAAYRFAHVTIQPLVFRVDENFENHPKFPSVPLYEAFFSPWRVVFEGGIDPLIRGLISRPAKLNQQNHMLVNALRERLFAFTSHIALDLASLNMQRSRDHGLQGYTAWRKFCNLSEPRNQAELATVLNNTDLARRLLEHYKTPANIDVWLAGIAEPFVPGGRVGPLFSCLIGTQFQKIRLGDRLWWENRGVFTKRQRDSLITMSLARIICDNTGLKKVPADPFRLKANKAEFVECSSIAEIDFTPWIDSGERQSQSAYSGNEVSQAFFFFFFFFFFFFFFFFFFFFFFFFFFFFFFFFFFFFFFFFFFFFFFFFFFFFFFFFFFFFFFFFFFFFFFFFFFFFFFFFFFFFFFFFFFFFFFFFFFFFFFFFFFFFFFFFFFFFFFFFFFFFFFFFFFFFFFFFFFFFFFFFFFFFFFFFFFFFFFFFFFFFFFFFFFFFFFFFFFFFFFFFFFFFFFFFFFFFFFFFFFFFFFFFFFFFFFFFFFFFFFFFFFFFFFFFFFFFFFFFFFFFFFFFFFFFFFFFFFFFFFFFFFFFFFFFFFFFFFFFFFFFFFFFFFFFFFFFFFFFFFFFFFFFFFFFFFFFFFFFFFFFFFFFFFFFFFFFFFFFFFFFFFFFFFFFFFFFFFFFFFFFFFFFFFFFFFFFFFFFFFFFFFFFFFFFFFFFFFFFFFFFFFFFFFFFFFFFFFFFFFFFFFFFFFFFFFFFFYQPQKPQVNRSPDKIIFLDEVYQKLLRSLLILSEDHLLFIIIYLFRPFVAFVFYLS
;
A
#
# COMPACT_ATOMS: atom_id res chain seq x y z
N MET A 1 -6.20 -17.07 -4.42
CA MET A 1 -5.15 -16.37 -3.64
C MET A 1 -5.68 -15.37 -2.60
N CYS A 2 -6.51 -14.37 -2.96
CA CYS A 2 -6.86 -13.25 -2.07
C CYS A 2 -7.60 -13.60 -0.75
N VAL A 3 -8.31 -14.74 -0.69
CA VAL A 3 -9.15 -15.16 0.44
C VAL A 3 -8.42 -15.23 1.80
N TYR A 4 -7.11 -15.51 1.81
CA TYR A 4 -6.40 -15.83 3.05
C TYR A 4 -5.55 -14.70 3.64
N VAL A 5 -5.11 -13.72 2.84
CA VAL A 5 -4.58 -12.46 3.39
C VAL A 5 -5.62 -11.77 4.29
N TYR A 6 -6.90 -11.91 3.91
CA TYR A 6 -8.04 -11.51 4.74
C TYR A 6 -8.13 -12.25 6.07
N ARG A 7 -7.69 -13.51 6.21
CA ARG A 7 -7.70 -14.22 7.51
C ARG A 7 -6.65 -13.68 8.46
N SER A 8 -5.42 -13.43 8.01
CA SER A 8 -4.37 -12.84 8.85
C SER A 8 -4.71 -11.41 9.27
N LEU A 9 -5.23 -10.60 8.34
CA LEU A 9 -5.72 -9.25 8.65
C LEU A 9 -6.99 -9.27 9.51
N ALA A 10 -7.84 -10.29 9.39
CA ALA A 10 -9.00 -10.46 10.28
C ALA A 10 -8.56 -10.80 11.71
N ARG A 11 -7.62 -11.74 11.92
CA ARG A 11 -7.06 -12.02 13.25
C ARG A 11 -6.55 -10.73 13.89
N VAL A 12 -5.68 -9.99 13.20
CA VAL A 12 -5.05 -8.76 13.71
C VAL A 12 -6.01 -7.54 13.76
N ARG A 13 -7.26 -7.68 13.31
CA ARG A 13 -8.30 -6.64 13.48
C ARG A 13 -9.41 -7.03 14.47
N LYS A 14 -9.63 -8.33 14.71
CA LYS A 14 -10.73 -8.85 15.54
C LYS A 14 -10.27 -9.49 16.84
N ASP A 15 -9.11 -10.15 16.85
CA ASP A 15 -8.65 -10.94 18.00
C ASP A 15 -7.83 -10.06 18.95
N THR A 16 -8.06 -10.23 20.25
CA THR A 16 -7.24 -9.64 21.34
C THR A 16 -5.89 -10.35 21.52
N TYR A 17 -5.63 -11.42 20.75
CA TYR A 17 -4.51 -12.32 20.93
C TYR A 17 -3.84 -12.65 19.57
N ILE A 18 -2.73 -11.95 19.30
CA ILE A 18 -1.96 -12.04 18.04
C ILE A 18 -0.75 -12.94 18.26
N LYS A 19 -0.47 -13.95 17.42
CA LYS A 19 0.75 -14.76 17.59
C LYS A 19 2.02 -13.98 17.20
N PRO A 20 3.19 -14.26 17.80
CA PRO A 20 4.50 -13.83 17.31
C PRO A 20 4.73 -14.11 15.81
N SER A 21 4.24 -15.24 15.30
CA SER A 21 4.27 -15.55 13.86
C SER A 21 3.35 -14.66 13.03
N ASP A 22 2.17 -14.27 13.55
CA ASP A 22 1.30 -13.29 12.90
C ASP A 22 2.00 -11.92 12.79
N LYS A 23 2.67 -11.44 13.85
CA LYS A 23 3.44 -10.18 13.84
C LYS A 23 4.63 -10.25 12.88
N LEU A 24 5.45 -11.30 12.96
CA LEU A 24 6.61 -11.47 12.06
C LEU A 24 6.17 -11.56 10.59
N ARG A 25 5.08 -12.26 10.30
CA ARG A 25 4.51 -12.33 8.94
C ARG A 25 3.96 -10.99 8.46
N LEU A 26 3.31 -10.20 9.32
CA LEU A 26 2.85 -8.85 8.96
C LEU A 26 4.02 -7.92 8.65
N LEU A 27 5.04 -7.88 9.52
CA LEU A 27 6.28 -7.15 9.24
C LEU A 27 6.87 -7.58 7.89
N LYS A 28 6.93 -8.88 7.61
CA LYS A 28 7.53 -9.46 6.39
C LYS A 28 6.56 -9.59 5.20
N GLN A 29 5.38 -8.97 5.24
CA GLN A 29 4.39 -9.08 4.17
C GLN A 29 4.70 -8.12 3.01
N PRO A 30 4.78 -8.59 1.74
CA PRO A 30 5.04 -7.71 0.62
C PRO A 30 3.86 -6.75 0.35
N SER A 31 4.17 -5.48 0.12
CA SER A 31 3.24 -4.37 -0.14
C SER A 31 3.49 -3.74 -1.52
N ARG A 32 2.59 -2.86 -1.98
CA ARG A 32 2.75 -2.03 -3.21
C ARG A 32 3.36 -2.81 -4.40
N LYS A 33 4.41 -2.29 -5.05
CA LYS A 33 5.09 -2.95 -6.18
C LYS A 33 5.79 -4.26 -5.78
N THR A 34 6.36 -4.36 -4.58
CA THR A 34 6.95 -5.60 -4.05
C THR A 34 5.94 -6.74 -4.06
N ARG A 35 4.67 -6.47 -3.74
CA ARG A 35 3.59 -7.46 -3.82
C ARG A 35 3.36 -7.96 -5.25
N SER A 36 3.49 -7.11 -6.25
CA SER A 36 3.40 -7.51 -7.66
C SER A 36 4.61 -8.34 -8.08
N ALA A 37 5.83 -7.90 -7.76
CA ALA A 37 7.07 -8.62 -8.08
C ALA A 37 7.12 -10.02 -7.46
N VAL A 38 6.84 -10.11 -6.15
CA VAL A 38 6.80 -11.39 -5.41
C VAL A 38 5.68 -12.30 -5.92
N ARG A 39 4.47 -11.77 -6.18
CA ARG A 39 3.38 -12.58 -6.75
C ARG A 39 3.71 -13.12 -8.12
N ALA A 40 4.35 -12.33 -8.99
CA ALA A 40 4.75 -12.79 -10.31
C ALA A 40 5.71 -13.99 -10.21
N ALA A 41 6.74 -13.88 -9.36
CA ALA A 41 7.70 -14.95 -9.11
C ALA A 41 7.03 -16.21 -8.54
N ASP A 42 6.18 -16.07 -7.51
CA ASP A 42 5.46 -17.20 -6.91
C ASP A 42 4.46 -17.85 -7.90
N TYR A 43 3.72 -17.06 -8.69
CA TYR A 43 2.83 -17.62 -9.71
C TYR A 43 3.61 -18.44 -10.74
N LEU A 44 4.75 -17.92 -11.20
CA LEU A 44 5.59 -18.58 -12.19
C LEU A 44 6.22 -19.88 -11.65
N GLU A 45 6.73 -19.87 -10.43
CA GLU A 45 7.29 -21.07 -9.79
C GLU A 45 6.21 -22.15 -9.57
N GLN A 46 5.02 -21.78 -9.07
CA GLN A 46 3.95 -22.75 -8.85
C GLN A 46 3.31 -23.24 -10.16
N THR A 47 3.18 -22.40 -11.20
CA THR A 47 2.71 -22.85 -12.53
C THR A 47 3.66 -23.91 -13.12
N LEU A 48 4.97 -23.66 -13.13
CA LEU A 48 5.93 -24.65 -13.61
C LEU A 48 5.93 -25.93 -12.77
N ARG A 49 5.81 -25.81 -11.44
CA ARG A 49 5.71 -26.97 -10.56
C ARG A 49 4.47 -27.82 -10.85
N ILE A 50 3.31 -27.20 -11.05
CA ILE A 50 2.07 -27.92 -11.40
C ILE A 50 2.23 -28.66 -12.74
N ILE A 51 2.90 -28.04 -13.72
CA ILE A 51 3.19 -28.70 -15.00
C ILE A 51 4.16 -29.87 -14.79
N ALA A 52 5.24 -29.70 -14.00
CA ALA A 52 6.19 -30.77 -13.66
C ALA A 52 5.51 -31.97 -13.01
N ASP A 53 4.69 -31.74 -12.00
CA ASP A 53 4.02 -32.80 -11.24
C ASP A 53 2.95 -33.50 -12.10
N LYS A 54 2.26 -32.79 -13.01
CA LYS A 54 1.34 -33.40 -13.98
C LYS A 54 2.04 -34.21 -15.07
N THR A 55 3.17 -33.76 -15.61
CA THR A 55 3.88 -34.46 -16.69
C THR A 55 4.65 -35.69 -16.20
N ARG A 56 5.13 -35.68 -14.95
CA ARG A 56 5.71 -36.88 -14.27
C ARG A 56 4.75 -38.06 -14.18
N HIS A 57 3.44 -37.84 -14.18
CA HIS A 57 2.45 -38.92 -14.25
C HIS A 57 2.31 -39.53 -15.66
N ALA A 58 2.66 -38.78 -16.71
CA ALA A 58 2.63 -39.27 -18.10
C ALA A 58 3.96 -39.91 -18.53
N HIS A 59 5.10 -39.42 -18.02
CA HIS A 59 6.43 -39.90 -18.39
C HIS A 59 7.21 -40.48 -17.20
N LYS A 60 7.61 -41.76 -17.30
CA LYS A 60 8.42 -42.46 -16.27
C LYS A 60 9.86 -41.93 -16.10
N ARG A 61 10.27 -40.89 -16.82
CA ARG A 61 11.58 -40.21 -16.68
C ARG A 61 11.34 -38.83 -16.07
N SER A 62 12.30 -38.34 -15.27
CA SER A 62 12.30 -36.97 -14.76
C SER A 62 12.67 -35.97 -15.86
N ILE A 63 11.71 -35.69 -16.75
CA ILE A 63 11.82 -34.62 -17.75
C ILE A 63 11.65 -33.27 -17.03
N ASN A 64 12.39 -32.24 -17.45
CA ASN A 64 12.25 -30.90 -16.88
C ASN A 64 10.97 -30.23 -17.40
N ALA A 65 10.28 -29.45 -16.56
CA ALA A 65 8.98 -28.90 -16.93
C ALA A 65 9.04 -28.03 -18.19
N THR A 66 10.14 -27.30 -18.36
CA THR A 66 10.39 -26.40 -19.50
C THR A 66 10.87 -27.10 -20.77
N GLU A 67 11.19 -28.41 -20.72
CA GLU A 67 11.48 -29.23 -21.91
C GLU A 67 10.19 -29.74 -22.60
N LEU A 68 9.06 -29.70 -21.88
CA LEU A 68 7.74 -30.16 -22.35
C LEU A 68 6.78 -29.05 -22.76
N ILE A 69 7.22 -27.78 -22.68
CA ILE A 69 6.43 -26.60 -23.00
C ILE A 69 7.12 -25.88 -24.16
N SER A 70 6.39 -25.49 -25.22
CA SER A 70 7.02 -24.80 -26.34
C SER A 70 7.53 -23.40 -25.96
N PRO A 71 8.55 -22.85 -26.67
CA PRO A 71 9.02 -21.48 -26.45
C PRO A 71 7.94 -20.39 -26.60
N ASN A 72 6.82 -20.69 -27.27
CA ASN A 72 5.67 -19.76 -27.36
C ASN A 72 4.80 -19.81 -26.10
N GLU A 73 4.54 -21.00 -25.57
CA GLU A 73 3.79 -21.19 -24.33
C GLU A 73 4.59 -20.71 -23.11
N LEU A 74 5.91 -20.94 -23.06
CA LEU A 74 6.79 -20.38 -22.02
C LEU A 74 6.68 -18.84 -21.99
N ARG A 75 6.84 -18.17 -23.15
CA ARG A 75 6.67 -16.72 -23.28
C ARG A 75 5.24 -16.23 -22.98
N MET A 76 4.23 -17.08 -23.16
CA MET A 76 2.86 -16.79 -22.73
C MET A 76 2.74 -16.84 -21.20
N ILE A 77 3.30 -17.87 -20.55
CA ILE A 77 3.32 -18.03 -19.09
C ILE A 77 4.10 -16.87 -18.42
N GLU A 78 5.27 -16.48 -18.93
CA GLU A 78 6.03 -15.32 -18.44
C GLU A 78 5.25 -14.00 -18.48
N ARG A 79 4.41 -13.82 -19.51
CA ARG A 79 3.54 -12.65 -19.69
C ARG A 79 2.32 -12.70 -18.76
N LEU A 80 1.61 -13.84 -18.71
CA LEU A 80 0.41 -14.04 -17.90
C LEU A 80 0.69 -13.98 -16.38
N THR A 81 1.86 -14.46 -15.96
CA THR A 81 2.33 -14.36 -14.56
C THR A 81 2.83 -12.95 -14.20
N GLY A 82 3.13 -12.11 -15.21
CA GLY A 82 3.67 -10.76 -15.04
C GLY A 82 5.17 -10.68 -14.81
N CYS A 83 5.90 -11.82 -14.79
CA CYS A 83 7.35 -11.83 -14.59
C CYS A 83 8.13 -11.17 -15.74
N ALA A 84 7.65 -11.29 -16.98
CA ALA A 84 8.24 -10.60 -18.13
C ALA A 84 8.37 -9.09 -17.92
N ALA A 85 7.44 -8.47 -17.19
CA ALA A 85 7.46 -7.04 -16.87
C ALA A 85 8.35 -6.69 -15.65
N GLN A 86 8.77 -7.66 -14.83
CA GLN A 86 9.69 -7.42 -13.71
C GLN A 86 11.16 -7.43 -14.14
N VAL A 87 11.50 -8.25 -15.16
CA VAL A 87 12.88 -8.43 -15.63
C VAL A 87 13.29 -7.44 -16.73
N GLN A 88 12.35 -6.71 -17.33
CA GLN A 88 12.65 -5.74 -18.39
C GLN A 88 13.34 -4.47 -17.83
N PRO A 89 14.53 -4.10 -18.34
CA PRO A 89 15.22 -2.89 -17.89
C PRO A 89 14.45 -1.60 -18.25
N PRO A 90 14.20 -0.68 -17.29
CA PRO A 90 13.52 0.59 -17.57
C PRO A 90 14.38 1.57 -18.38
N SER A 91 13.73 2.38 -19.22
CA SER A 91 14.40 3.43 -20.00
C SER A 91 14.78 4.64 -19.14
N CYS A 92 16.08 4.86 -18.99
CA CYS A 92 16.60 6.04 -18.29
C CYS A 92 16.42 7.35 -19.06
N ARG A 93 16.10 7.31 -20.37
CA ARG A 93 15.86 8.53 -21.18
C ARG A 93 14.55 9.23 -20.81
N THR A 94 13.54 8.48 -20.38
CA THR A 94 12.21 8.98 -20.02
C THR A 94 12.01 9.16 -18.51
N THR A 95 13.07 9.02 -17.72
CA THR A 95 13.00 9.16 -16.25
C THR A 95 13.27 10.61 -15.85
N PRO A 96 12.30 11.35 -15.28
CA PRO A 96 12.48 12.76 -14.94
C PRO A 96 13.61 12.97 -13.92
N ASN A 97 14.38 14.05 -14.10
CA ASN A 97 15.44 14.52 -13.19
C ASN A 97 16.51 13.49 -12.78
N VAL A 98 16.61 12.34 -13.46
CA VAL A 98 17.56 11.23 -13.17
C VAL A 98 19.04 11.64 -13.20
N ASN A 99 19.34 12.79 -13.81
CA ASN A 99 20.67 13.38 -13.85
C ASN A 99 21.04 14.12 -12.54
N LYS A 100 20.05 14.63 -11.79
CA LYS A 100 20.23 15.45 -10.58
C LYS A 100 19.84 14.71 -9.29
N TYR A 101 18.83 13.83 -9.34
CA TYR A 101 18.25 13.17 -8.17
C TYR A 101 18.13 11.65 -8.32
N ARG A 102 17.97 10.95 -7.18
CA ARG A 102 17.63 9.52 -7.12
C ARG A 102 16.14 9.32 -7.36
N THR A 103 15.77 8.30 -8.13
CA THR A 103 14.40 7.76 -8.12
C THR A 103 14.07 7.18 -6.73
N ALA A 104 12.79 6.94 -6.41
CA ALA A 104 12.43 6.36 -5.10
C ALA A 104 12.92 4.90 -4.95
N ASN A 105 12.94 4.14 -6.06
CA ASN A 105 13.41 2.76 -6.12
C ASN A 105 14.84 2.62 -6.69
N SER A 106 15.59 3.71 -6.76
CA SER A 106 16.97 3.84 -7.30
C SER A 106 17.29 3.15 -8.65
N VAL A 107 16.27 2.90 -9.48
CA VAL A 107 16.48 2.56 -10.90
C VAL A 107 17.21 3.69 -11.64
N CYS A 108 18.02 3.32 -12.63
CA CYS A 108 18.88 4.24 -13.38
C CYS A 108 19.95 4.96 -12.53
N ASN A 109 20.32 4.40 -11.36
CA ASN A 109 21.59 4.74 -10.73
C ASN A 109 22.74 4.36 -11.68
N ASN A 110 22.90 3.06 -11.97
CA ASN A 110 23.74 2.60 -13.07
C ASN A 110 23.02 2.85 -14.41
N ARG A 111 23.67 3.59 -15.32
CA ARG A 111 23.10 3.92 -16.65
C ARG A 111 23.29 2.83 -17.71
N LYS A 112 24.23 1.89 -17.51
CA LYS A 112 24.43 0.74 -18.41
C LYS A 112 23.41 -0.35 -18.12
N ASN A 113 23.24 -0.67 -16.84
CA ASN A 113 22.35 -1.71 -16.33
C ASN A 113 21.34 -1.10 -15.35
N PRO A 114 20.19 -0.58 -15.82
CA PRO A 114 19.26 0.26 -15.04
C PRO A 114 18.68 -0.33 -13.75
N LEU A 115 18.80 -1.64 -13.53
CA LEU A 115 18.30 -2.36 -12.36
C LEU A 115 19.37 -2.62 -11.30
N LEU A 116 20.68 -2.40 -11.55
CA LEU A 116 21.70 -2.68 -10.54
C LEU A 116 21.56 -1.77 -9.31
N GLY A 117 21.37 -2.39 -8.15
CA GLY A 117 21.08 -1.72 -6.87
C GLY A 117 19.67 -1.12 -6.75
N ALA A 118 18.77 -1.39 -7.69
CA ALA A 118 17.37 -0.94 -7.61
C ALA A 118 16.54 -1.79 -6.64
N ALA A 119 15.43 -1.25 -6.15
CA ALA A 119 14.52 -2.01 -5.29
C ALA A 119 13.69 -3.04 -6.05
N ASN A 120 13.48 -4.22 -5.45
CA ASN A 120 12.76 -5.39 -5.97
C ASN A 120 13.57 -6.27 -6.95
N THR A 121 14.90 -6.25 -6.86
CA THR A 121 15.82 -7.14 -7.59
C THR A 121 16.32 -8.29 -6.72
N PRO A 122 16.95 -9.34 -7.28
CA PRO A 122 17.63 -10.35 -6.47
C PRO A 122 18.78 -9.77 -5.63
N LEU A 123 19.05 -10.41 -4.49
CA LEU A 123 20.30 -10.25 -3.74
C LEU A 123 21.48 -10.82 -4.56
N ALA A 124 22.65 -10.20 -4.46
CA ALA A 124 23.85 -10.66 -5.16
C ALA A 124 24.43 -11.93 -4.51
N SER A 125 24.85 -12.89 -5.33
CA SER A 125 25.54 -14.11 -4.87
C SER A 125 27.04 -14.03 -5.20
N TRP A 126 27.87 -13.76 -4.19
CA TRP A 126 29.34 -13.70 -4.34
C TRP A 126 30.02 -15.08 -4.34
N LEU A 127 29.33 -16.11 -3.84
CA LEU A 127 29.68 -17.52 -3.99
C LEU A 127 28.45 -18.26 -4.54
N PRO A 128 28.61 -19.41 -5.22
CA PRO A 128 27.48 -20.26 -5.62
C PRO A 128 26.65 -20.68 -4.40
N THR A 129 25.34 -20.47 -4.44
CA THR A 129 24.43 -20.90 -3.35
C THR A 129 24.22 -22.41 -3.40
N ILE A 130 24.11 -23.04 -2.23
CA ILE A 130 23.87 -24.48 -2.08
C ILE A 130 22.40 -24.78 -1.77
N TYR A 131 21.81 -25.67 -2.56
CA TYR A 131 20.47 -26.24 -2.35
C TYR A 131 20.51 -27.75 -2.53
N GLU A 132 19.59 -28.47 -1.88
CA GLU A 132 19.60 -29.94 -1.87
C GLU A 132 19.24 -30.54 -3.24
N ASP A 133 18.25 -29.98 -3.91
CA ASP A 133 17.88 -30.29 -5.30
C ASP A 133 18.86 -29.65 -6.31
N GLY A 134 19.82 -28.84 -5.85
CA GLY A 134 20.68 -28.01 -6.69
C GLY A 134 20.00 -26.76 -7.27
N ILE A 135 18.74 -26.48 -6.91
CA ILE A 135 17.91 -25.45 -7.56
C ILE A 135 17.23 -24.53 -6.53
N SER A 136 16.49 -25.08 -5.57
CA SER A 136 15.53 -24.32 -4.75
C SER A 136 15.25 -24.87 -3.35
N GLN A 137 15.54 -26.15 -3.07
CA GLN A 137 15.20 -26.84 -1.82
C GLN A 137 16.23 -26.53 -0.72
N PRO A 138 15.83 -25.93 0.42
CA PRO A 138 16.74 -25.51 1.50
C PRO A 138 17.68 -26.61 2.01
N VAL A 139 18.84 -26.18 2.50
CA VAL A 139 19.81 -27.04 3.20
C VAL A 139 19.22 -27.55 4.53
N GLY A 140 19.24 -28.85 4.78
CA GLY A 140 18.59 -29.45 5.94
C GLY A 140 17.06 -29.58 5.80
N TRP A 141 16.55 -29.60 4.57
CA TRP A 141 15.17 -29.95 4.28
C TRP A 141 14.93 -31.45 4.46
N ASN A 142 15.83 -32.30 3.93
CA ASN A 142 15.79 -33.74 4.11
C ASN A 142 16.58 -34.16 5.38
N PRO A 143 15.96 -34.67 6.46
CA PRO A 143 16.68 -34.98 7.70
C PRO A 143 17.75 -36.08 7.57
N GLY A 144 17.55 -37.02 6.64
CA GLY A 144 18.51 -38.09 6.34
C GLY A 144 19.62 -37.70 5.37
N ARG A 145 19.64 -36.45 4.87
CA ARG A 145 20.69 -36.02 3.94
C ARG A 145 21.97 -35.62 4.68
N LEU A 146 23.09 -36.09 4.16
CA LEU A 146 24.42 -35.76 4.65
C LEU A 146 25.00 -34.57 3.90
N HIS A 147 25.57 -33.63 4.65
CA HIS A 147 26.33 -32.48 4.16
C HIS A 147 27.76 -32.64 4.69
N ASN A 148 28.75 -32.69 3.79
CA ASN A 148 30.14 -33.03 4.13
C ASN A 148 30.25 -34.31 5.00
N GLY A 149 29.47 -35.34 4.66
CA GLY A 149 29.48 -36.65 5.33
C GLY A 149 28.61 -36.77 6.60
N VAL A 150 27.97 -35.69 7.09
CA VAL A 150 27.20 -35.71 8.35
C VAL A 150 25.84 -35.01 8.22
N SER A 151 24.86 -35.40 9.03
CA SER A 151 23.57 -34.67 9.10
C SER A 151 23.76 -33.36 9.87
N LEU A 152 23.02 -32.31 9.47
CA LEU A 152 23.12 -30.98 10.07
C LEU A 152 22.34 -30.87 11.39
N PRO A 153 22.86 -30.18 12.40
CA PRO A 153 22.17 -30.04 13.68
C PRO A 153 20.90 -29.18 13.54
N LEU A 154 19.92 -29.47 14.39
CA LEU A 154 18.73 -28.63 14.55
C LEU A 154 19.16 -27.24 15.06
N VAL A 155 18.76 -26.18 14.36
CA VAL A 155 19.16 -24.80 14.70
C VAL A 155 18.76 -24.40 16.13
N ARG A 156 17.66 -24.95 16.66
CA ARG A 156 17.22 -24.76 18.03
C ARG A 156 18.08 -25.48 19.07
N LEU A 157 18.64 -26.65 18.74
CA LEU A 157 19.63 -27.32 19.59
C LEU A 157 20.88 -26.44 19.70
N VAL A 158 21.36 -25.92 18.57
CA VAL A 158 22.53 -25.03 18.52
C VAL A 158 22.27 -23.73 19.29
N SER A 159 21.07 -23.14 19.15
CA SER A 159 20.64 -21.96 19.93
C SER A 159 20.74 -22.20 21.44
N ASN A 160 20.22 -23.34 21.91
CA ASN A 160 20.24 -23.70 23.33
C ASN A 160 21.65 -23.99 23.87
N GLN A 161 22.52 -24.65 23.10
CA GLN A 161 23.82 -25.17 23.55
C GLN A 161 25.01 -24.22 23.30
N ILE A 162 24.88 -23.26 22.36
CA ILE A 162 25.96 -22.34 21.97
C ILE A 162 25.66 -20.89 22.34
N LEU A 163 24.43 -20.40 22.13
CA LEU A 163 24.13 -18.96 22.20
C LEU A 163 23.44 -18.51 23.49
N SER A 164 23.08 -19.44 24.37
CA SER A 164 22.33 -19.18 25.60
C SER A 164 23.12 -18.39 26.66
N MET A 165 22.42 -17.59 27.45
CA MET A 165 22.91 -16.79 28.59
C MET A 165 21.73 -16.40 29.49
N GLN A 166 21.98 -15.88 30.70
CA GLN A 166 20.95 -15.12 31.42
C GLN A 166 21.02 -13.64 31.05
N ASP A 167 19.89 -12.93 31.12
CA ASP A 167 19.85 -11.50 30.80
C ASP A 167 20.63 -10.66 31.83
N ALA A 168 20.87 -11.18 33.03
CA ALA A 168 21.73 -10.58 34.06
C ALA A 168 23.24 -10.68 33.73
N ASP A 169 23.65 -11.63 32.89
CA ASP A 169 25.05 -11.81 32.48
C ASP A 169 25.47 -10.84 31.35
N ALA A 170 24.53 -10.01 30.87
CA ALA A 170 24.73 -9.10 29.74
C ALA A 170 25.71 -7.96 30.08
N LYS A 171 26.98 -8.17 29.74
CA LYS A 171 28.02 -7.14 29.91
C LYS A 171 27.83 -6.00 28.93
N GLY A 172 27.89 -4.77 29.44
CA GLY A 172 27.98 -3.57 28.63
C GLY A 172 29.32 -3.49 27.89
N ASP A 173 29.29 -2.92 26.70
CA ASP A 173 30.45 -2.45 25.96
C ASP A 173 31.09 -1.25 26.70
N SER A 174 32.41 -1.27 26.88
CA SER A 174 33.14 -0.20 27.59
C SER A 174 33.54 0.98 26.71
N GLU A 175 33.48 0.83 25.38
CA GLU A 175 33.92 1.86 24.43
C GLU A 175 32.74 2.48 23.65
N TYR A 176 31.63 1.75 23.48
CA TYR A 176 30.55 2.12 22.56
C TYR A 176 29.16 2.22 23.18
N THR A 177 28.42 3.25 22.76
CA THR A 177 27.06 3.54 23.21
C THR A 177 26.04 2.61 22.57
N HIS A 178 24.85 2.50 23.18
CA HIS A 178 23.76 1.67 22.67
C HIS A 178 23.23 2.15 21.31
N LEU A 179 23.54 3.40 20.92
CA LEU A 179 23.32 3.92 19.57
C LEU A 179 24.01 3.06 18.50
N VAL A 180 25.20 2.49 18.75
CA VAL A 180 25.90 1.65 17.75
C VAL A 180 25.06 0.43 17.33
N THR A 181 24.29 -0.14 18.26
CA THR A 181 23.36 -1.24 17.97
C THR A 181 22.19 -0.78 17.10
N PHE A 182 21.47 0.26 17.52
CA PHE A 182 20.26 0.71 16.81
C PHE A 182 20.55 1.50 15.53
N PHE A 183 21.72 2.13 15.41
CA PHE A 183 22.18 2.70 14.15
C PHE A 183 22.60 1.62 13.15
N GLY A 184 23.12 0.48 13.63
CA GLY A 184 23.30 -0.72 12.80
C GLY A 184 21.97 -1.25 12.25
N GLN A 185 20.93 -1.29 13.06
CA GLN A 185 19.57 -1.63 12.61
C GLN A 185 19.03 -0.61 11.60
N TRP A 186 19.16 0.69 11.90
CA TRP A 186 18.78 1.78 10.99
C TRP A 186 19.48 1.67 9.63
N ASN A 187 20.75 1.27 9.58
CA ASN A 187 21.51 1.04 8.35
C ASN A 187 21.04 -0.23 7.59
N ASP A 188 20.75 -1.35 8.27
CA ASP A 188 20.15 -2.52 7.62
C ASP A 188 18.81 -2.16 6.99
N HIS A 189 18.05 -1.29 7.66
CA HIS A 189 16.73 -0.90 7.21
C HIS A 189 16.75 0.06 6.01
N ASP A 190 17.89 0.65 5.65
CA ASP A 190 18.09 1.32 4.33
C ASP A 190 18.38 0.29 3.24
N LEU A 191 19.32 -0.63 3.51
CA LEU A 191 19.95 -1.48 2.50
C LEU A 191 19.18 -2.79 2.21
N SER A 192 18.49 -3.35 3.20
CA SER A 192 18.16 -4.78 3.23
C SER A 192 16.74 -5.04 3.76
N PHE A 193 15.89 -5.61 2.89
CA PHE A 193 14.62 -6.20 3.30
C PHE A 193 14.19 -7.34 2.37
N THR A 194 14.33 -8.58 2.82
CA THR A 194 13.69 -9.73 2.18
C THR A 194 12.32 -10.01 2.83
N PRO A 195 11.20 -9.97 2.07
CA PRO A 195 9.88 -10.39 2.52
C PRO A 195 9.67 -11.91 2.39
N PHE A 196 8.60 -12.42 2.98
CA PHE A 196 8.17 -13.82 2.79
C PHE A 196 7.28 -13.98 1.55
N SER A 197 7.12 -15.21 1.06
CA SER A 197 6.01 -15.52 0.15
C SER A 197 4.67 -15.09 0.79
N PRO A 198 3.71 -14.51 0.05
CA PRO A 198 2.44 -14.04 0.59
C PRO A 198 1.43 -15.19 0.73
N SER A 199 1.81 -16.44 0.44
CA SER A 199 0.97 -17.60 0.71
C SER A 199 1.14 -18.08 2.15
N ILE A 200 0.03 -18.06 2.89
CA ILE A 200 -0.04 -18.56 4.29
C ILE A 200 -0.12 -20.10 4.31
N ARG A 201 -0.45 -20.70 3.17
CA ARG A 201 -0.60 -22.15 2.99
C ARG A 201 0.22 -22.68 1.83
N SER A 202 0.60 -23.94 1.89
CA SER A 202 1.19 -24.61 0.73
C SER A 202 0.20 -24.68 -0.43
N PHE A 203 0.63 -24.31 -1.63
CA PHE A 203 -0.18 -24.43 -2.85
C PHE A 203 -0.46 -25.88 -3.23
N SER A 204 0.48 -26.79 -2.96
CA SER A 204 0.37 -28.21 -3.33
C SER A 204 -0.45 -29.04 -2.35
N SER A 205 -0.40 -28.72 -1.05
CA SER A 205 -0.98 -29.58 -0.01
C SER A 205 -1.90 -28.86 0.99
N GLY A 206 -2.13 -27.55 0.84
CA GLY A 206 -3.05 -26.79 1.69
C GLY A 206 -2.60 -26.58 3.15
N ILE A 207 -1.47 -27.17 3.55
CA ILE A 207 -0.84 -27.09 4.87
C ILE A 207 -0.68 -25.63 5.31
N ASP A 208 -1.05 -25.31 6.55
CA ASP A 208 -1.00 -23.97 7.14
C ASP A 208 0.22 -23.85 8.06
N CYS A 209 1.20 -23.02 7.70
CA CYS A 209 2.51 -23.01 8.38
C CYS A 209 2.45 -22.48 9.83
N ASP A 210 1.33 -21.87 10.26
CA ASP A 210 1.08 -21.48 11.66
C ASP A 210 0.52 -22.62 12.53
N ALA A 211 0.18 -23.77 11.92
CA ALA A 211 -0.59 -24.84 12.54
C ALA A 211 -0.05 -26.27 12.30
N SER A 212 0.86 -26.49 11.34
CA SER A 212 1.56 -27.76 11.15
C SER A 212 3.07 -27.58 11.14
N CYS A 213 3.78 -28.62 11.58
CA CYS A 213 5.23 -28.74 11.56
C CYS A 213 5.75 -29.54 10.35
N GLU A 214 4.89 -29.85 9.39
CA GLU A 214 5.27 -30.43 8.09
C GLU A 214 6.07 -29.43 7.23
N GLN A 215 7.00 -29.96 6.45
CA GLN A 215 7.82 -29.20 5.50
C GLN A 215 7.22 -29.32 4.10
N SER A 216 6.66 -28.21 3.60
CA SER A 216 6.07 -28.11 2.26
C SER A 216 6.01 -26.64 1.85
N GLU A 217 6.53 -26.28 0.67
CA GLU A 217 6.65 -24.88 0.21
C GLU A 217 5.34 -24.08 0.44
N PRO A 218 5.34 -22.93 1.15
CA PRO A 218 6.49 -22.17 1.65
C PRO A 218 6.84 -22.40 3.15
N CYS A 219 6.35 -23.47 3.79
CA CYS A 219 6.62 -23.81 5.18
C CYS A 219 7.98 -24.52 5.34
N PHE A 220 8.90 -23.96 6.14
CA PHE A 220 10.19 -24.58 6.51
C PHE A 220 10.43 -24.56 8.04
N PRO A 221 9.51 -25.15 8.85
CA PRO A 221 9.49 -25.00 10.30
C PRO A 221 10.74 -25.53 11.01
N ILE A 222 11.11 -24.86 12.10
CA ILE A 222 12.24 -25.24 12.97
C ILE A 222 11.76 -26.32 13.95
N ARG A 223 12.27 -27.54 13.79
CA ARG A 223 12.01 -28.67 14.67
C ARG A 223 12.67 -28.48 16.05
N ILE A 224 12.00 -28.96 17.09
CA ILE A 224 12.41 -28.81 18.49
C ILE A 224 13.26 -30.04 18.94
N PRO A 225 14.38 -29.84 19.65
CA PRO A 225 15.17 -30.95 20.17
C PRO A 225 14.50 -31.65 21.38
N ASN A 226 14.95 -32.86 21.69
CA ASN A 226 14.59 -33.51 22.95
C ASN A 226 15.10 -32.67 24.14
N GLY A 227 14.27 -32.46 25.16
CA GLY A 227 14.67 -31.69 26.34
C GLY A 227 14.81 -30.18 26.12
N ASP A 228 14.15 -29.59 25.12
CA ASP A 228 14.05 -28.13 25.01
C ASP A 228 13.38 -27.54 26.27
N PRO A 229 13.95 -26.49 26.90
CA PRO A 229 13.47 -25.98 28.18
C PRO A 229 12.14 -25.19 28.08
N ARG A 230 11.63 -24.92 26.87
CA ARG A 230 10.45 -24.06 26.67
C ARG A 230 9.39 -24.65 25.74
N ILE A 231 9.77 -25.43 24.73
CA ILE A 231 8.83 -25.90 23.69
C ILE A 231 8.72 -27.43 23.71
N SER A 232 7.49 -27.96 23.66
CA SER A 232 7.28 -29.40 23.53
C SER A 232 7.81 -29.94 22.20
N ARG A 233 8.41 -31.14 22.24
CA ARG A 233 8.93 -31.88 21.07
C ARG A 233 7.90 -32.07 19.95
N ASN A 234 6.61 -32.12 20.29
CA ASN A 234 5.51 -32.30 19.33
C ASN A 234 5.12 -30.98 18.62
N SER A 235 5.86 -29.90 18.86
CA SER A 235 5.64 -28.57 18.26
C SER A 235 6.89 -28.11 17.47
N CYS A 236 6.84 -26.89 16.95
CA CYS A 236 7.89 -26.27 16.14
C CYS A 236 7.79 -24.75 16.22
N ILE A 237 8.89 -24.07 15.90
CA ILE A 237 8.85 -22.63 15.64
C ILE A 237 8.49 -22.45 14.14
N PRO A 238 7.36 -21.79 13.81
CA PRO A 238 6.90 -21.67 12.43
C PRO A 238 7.78 -20.70 11.64
N VAL A 239 8.17 -21.11 10.43
CA VAL A 239 9.02 -20.31 9.52
C VAL A 239 8.47 -20.40 8.10
N PHE A 240 8.23 -19.24 7.52
CA PHE A 240 7.91 -19.07 6.10
C PHE A 240 9.19 -18.80 5.31
N ARG A 241 9.34 -19.41 4.14
CA ARG A 241 10.47 -19.17 3.23
C ARG A 241 10.46 -17.76 2.65
N SER A 242 11.64 -17.28 2.32
CA SER A 242 11.84 -15.98 1.66
C SER A 242 11.30 -16.00 0.23
N ALA A 243 10.76 -14.86 -0.18
CA ALA A 243 10.19 -14.68 -1.51
C ALA A 243 11.26 -14.82 -2.61
N PRO A 244 10.99 -15.59 -3.69
CA PRO A 244 11.88 -15.72 -4.83
C PRO A 244 11.81 -14.49 -5.75
N THR A 245 12.71 -14.45 -6.73
CA THR A 245 12.67 -13.53 -7.87
C THR A 245 12.38 -14.26 -9.18
N CYS A 246 11.68 -13.59 -10.09
CA CYS A 246 11.49 -14.03 -11.47
C CYS A 246 12.86 -14.32 -12.13
N GLY A 247 12.98 -15.43 -12.84
CA GLY A 247 14.24 -15.82 -13.49
C GLY A 247 15.26 -16.47 -12.57
N SER A 248 14.83 -16.98 -11.42
CA SER A 248 15.66 -17.76 -10.50
C SER A 248 15.02 -19.11 -10.13
N GLY A 249 15.85 -20.05 -9.67
CA GLY A 249 15.42 -21.41 -9.34
C GLY A 249 14.76 -22.11 -10.53
N ASN A 250 13.64 -22.80 -10.26
CA ASN A 250 12.84 -23.49 -11.27
C ASN A 250 12.37 -22.57 -12.42
N THR A 251 12.36 -21.25 -12.24
CA THR A 251 11.92 -20.27 -13.26
C THR A 251 13.04 -19.75 -14.18
N ALA A 252 14.31 -20.09 -13.93
CA ALA A 252 15.45 -19.48 -14.61
C ALA A 252 15.52 -19.75 -16.13
N PHE A 253 15.20 -20.98 -16.55
CA PHE A 253 15.40 -21.47 -17.92
C PHE A 253 14.65 -20.66 -18.99
N MET A 254 13.48 -20.10 -18.67
CA MET A 254 12.63 -19.41 -19.66
C MET A 254 13.26 -18.11 -20.16
N PHE A 255 13.98 -17.38 -19.29
CA PHE A 255 14.56 -16.08 -19.58
C PHE A 255 15.90 -16.16 -20.33
N GLY A 256 16.13 -17.25 -21.08
CA GLY A 256 17.33 -17.47 -21.90
C GLY A 256 18.62 -17.75 -21.13
N GLY A 257 18.53 -18.06 -19.84
CA GLY A 257 19.69 -18.38 -18.99
C GLY A 257 19.95 -19.89 -18.87
N THR A 258 21.18 -20.24 -18.48
CA THR A 258 21.47 -21.56 -17.91
C THR A 258 20.58 -21.80 -16.66
N PRO A 259 20.25 -23.06 -16.32
CA PRO A 259 19.58 -23.38 -15.05
C PRO A 259 20.29 -22.70 -13.87
N ASN A 260 19.55 -21.90 -13.12
CA ASN A 260 20.09 -21.04 -12.07
C ASN A 260 19.36 -21.29 -10.76
N VAL A 261 20.09 -21.17 -9.66
CA VAL A 261 19.62 -21.34 -8.28
C VAL A 261 18.61 -20.26 -7.87
N ARG A 262 17.73 -20.56 -6.88
CA ARG A 262 16.73 -19.64 -6.33
C ARG A 262 17.41 -18.44 -5.67
N GLN A 263 17.05 -17.23 -6.12
CA GLN A 263 17.57 -15.98 -5.56
C GLN A 263 16.43 -15.24 -4.84
N GLN A 264 16.70 -14.80 -3.62
CA GLN A 264 15.73 -14.06 -2.80
C GLN A 264 15.72 -12.58 -3.18
N ILE A 265 14.54 -11.97 -3.12
CA ILE A 265 14.36 -10.55 -3.44
C ILE A 265 14.88 -9.64 -2.33
N ASN A 266 15.54 -8.55 -2.69
CA ASN A 266 15.64 -7.35 -1.85
C ASN A 266 14.57 -6.37 -2.30
N SER A 267 13.69 -5.94 -1.40
CA SER A 267 12.63 -4.96 -1.72
C SER A 267 12.98 -3.52 -1.35
N LEU A 268 14.21 -3.27 -0.88
CA LEU A 268 14.80 -1.94 -0.75
C LEU A 268 15.87 -1.67 -1.82
N THR A 269 16.30 -0.42 -1.94
CA THR A 269 17.47 -0.04 -2.73
C THR A 269 18.75 -0.63 -2.13
N ALA A 270 19.84 -0.68 -2.91
CA ALA A 270 21.15 -1.15 -2.42
C ALA A 270 22.09 0.00 -2.02
N PHE A 271 21.56 1.21 -1.82
CA PHE A 271 22.35 2.41 -1.59
C PHE A 271 22.03 3.00 -0.22
N LEU A 272 22.99 3.70 0.37
CA LEU A 272 22.70 4.62 1.46
C LEU A 272 21.98 5.84 0.87
N ASP A 273 20.65 5.79 0.78
CA ASP A 273 19.79 6.85 0.24
C ASP A 273 18.60 7.25 1.13
N VAL A 274 18.63 6.76 2.38
CA VAL A 274 17.64 7.00 3.44
C VAL A 274 16.24 6.50 3.08
N GLY A 275 16.18 5.37 2.37
CA GLY A 275 14.97 4.66 1.97
C GLY A 275 14.12 4.17 3.15
N GLN A 276 14.69 4.03 4.35
CA GLN A 276 13.93 3.77 5.58
C GLN A 276 13.11 4.98 6.07
N LEU A 277 13.51 6.20 5.66
CA LEU A 277 12.71 7.42 5.82
C LEU A 277 11.80 7.67 4.61
N TYR A 278 12.34 7.64 3.39
CA TYR A 278 11.63 8.09 2.18
C TYR A 278 10.83 7.02 1.45
N GLY A 279 11.16 5.73 1.62
CA GLY A 279 10.48 4.60 1.01
C GLY A 279 11.04 4.21 -0.37
N SER A 280 11.31 2.91 -0.54
CA SER A 280 11.83 2.31 -1.78
C SER A 280 10.78 2.13 -2.91
N ASP A 281 9.63 2.80 -2.82
CA ASP A 281 8.58 2.81 -3.85
C ASP A 281 8.02 4.23 -4.04
N GLN A 282 7.83 4.63 -5.31
CA GLN A 282 7.36 5.96 -5.69
C GLN A 282 5.96 6.29 -5.13
N GLY A 283 5.11 5.29 -4.89
CA GLY A 283 3.80 5.47 -4.27
C GLY A 283 3.94 5.80 -2.78
N LEU A 284 4.73 5.02 -2.04
CA LEU A 284 5.01 5.29 -0.62
C LEU A 284 5.73 6.64 -0.43
N ALA A 285 6.76 6.92 -1.23
CA ALA A 285 7.51 8.17 -1.19
C ALA A 285 6.66 9.42 -1.49
N ARG A 286 5.56 9.26 -2.24
CA ARG A 286 4.57 10.33 -2.44
C ARG A 286 3.58 10.43 -1.28
N GLU A 287 3.15 9.31 -0.70
CA GLU A 287 2.21 9.28 0.43
C GLU A 287 2.81 9.75 1.76
N LEU A 288 4.15 9.70 1.92
CA LEU A 288 4.86 10.21 3.09
C LEU A 288 5.14 11.72 3.03
N ARG A 289 4.87 12.39 1.91
CA ARG A 289 5.12 13.83 1.74
C ARG A 289 3.92 14.67 2.13
N ASP A 290 4.19 15.82 2.74
CA ASP A 290 3.18 16.85 2.87
C ASP A 290 2.97 17.52 1.50
N LEU A 291 1.82 17.21 0.89
CA LEU A 291 1.38 17.75 -0.39
C LEU A 291 0.24 18.79 -0.20
N SER A 292 0.00 19.25 1.04
CA SER A 292 -1.02 20.28 1.33
C SER A 292 -0.50 21.70 1.11
N ASN A 293 0.82 21.89 1.00
CA ASN A 293 1.47 23.19 0.91
C ASN A 293 2.84 23.10 0.22
N ASP A 294 3.38 24.25 -0.20
CA ASP A 294 4.61 24.32 -0.99
C ASP A 294 5.93 24.33 -0.18
N LYS A 295 5.98 23.69 0.98
CA LYS A 295 7.22 23.61 1.80
C LYS A 295 8.13 22.43 1.44
N GLY A 296 7.62 21.38 0.77
CA GLY A 296 8.41 20.18 0.43
C GLY A 296 8.74 19.26 1.61
N ARG A 297 8.01 19.38 2.71
CA ARG A 297 8.16 18.58 3.95
C ARG A 297 7.67 17.13 3.80
N LEU A 298 8.03 16.30 4.77
CA LEU A 298 7.35 15.03 5.06
C LEU A 298 6.11 15.28 5.95
N LEU A 299 5.15 14.36 5.88
CA LEU A 299 4.01 14.35 6.79
C LEU A 299 4.45 14.14 8.25
N VAL A 300 3.64 14.69 9.15
CA VAL A 300 3.81 14.63 10.60
C VAL A 300 2.52 14.10 11.25
N ASN A 301 2.56 13.82 12.55
CA ASN A 301 1.39 13.34 13.28
C ASN A 301 0.28 14.40 13.39
N ASP A 302 -0.97 13.99 13.18
CA ASP A 302 -2.17 14.83 13.23
C ASP A 302 -2.76 14.98 14.65
N ARG A 303 -2.24 14.26 15.65
CA ARG A 303 -2.90 14.07 16.97
C ARG A 303 -2.00 14.32 18.17
N PHE A 304 -0.70 14.01 18.06
CA PHE A 304 0.24 14.09 19.16
C PHE A 304 1.54 14.75 18.73
N GLN A 305 2.07 15.62 19.60
CA GLN A 305 3.39 16.21 19.49
C GLN A 305 4.23 15.83 20.70
N ASP A 306 5.54 15.78 20.51
CA ASP A 306 6.54 15.55 21.55
C ASP A 306 7.12 16.91 21.96
N ASN A 307 6.59 17.48 23.05
CA ASN A 307 7.06 18.76 23.61
C ASN A 307 7.14 19.88 22.55
N GLY A 308 6.06 20.02 21.77
CA GLY A 308 5.94 20.98 20.65
C GLY A 308 6.66 20.59 19.35
N ARG A 309 7.30 19.42 19.29
CA ARG A 309 7.97 18.89 18.09
C ARG A 309 7.14 17.81 17.40
N ASP A 310 7.34 17.69 16.10
CA ASP A 310 6.67 16.71 15.26
C ASP A 310 6.95 15.26 15.69
N LEU A 311 5.93 14.42 15.60
CA LEU A 311 6.06 12.95 15.61
C LEU A 311 5.77 12.41 14.21
N LEU A 312 6.17 11.16 13.95
CA LEU A 312 5.83 10.46 12.70
C LEU A 312 4.30 10.37 12.51
N PRO A 313 3.79 10.38 11.27
CA PRO A 313 2.38 10.14 11.00
C PRO A 313 1.98 8.70 11.39
N PHE A 314 0.71 8.48 11.71
CA PHE A 314 0.18 7.13 11.94
C PHE A 314 -0.20 6.43 10.64
N THR A 315 -0.13 5.10 10.63
CA THR A 315 -0.71 4.31 9.54
C THR A 315 -2.23 4.47 9.49
N LYS A 316 -2.77 4.72 8.30
CA LYS A 316 -4.22 4.74 8.03
C LYS A 316 -4.85 3.33 8.10
N VAL A 317 -4.03 2.28 8.20
CA VAL A 317 -4.48 0.89 8.28
C VAL A 317 -4.72 0.50 9.73
N ALA A 318 -5.98 0.55 10.18
CA ALA A 318 -6.39 -0.04 11.45
C ALA A 318 -5.92 -1.51 11.54
N SER A 319 -5.05 -1.77 12.51
CA SER A 319 -4.31 -3.02 12.72
C SER A 319 -3.86 -3.05 14.19
N ASN A 320 -4.27 -4.06 14.95
CA ASN A 320 -4.05 -4.11 16.41
C ASN A 320 -2.59 -4.50 16.77
N MET A 321 -1.68 -4.48 15.79
CA MET A 321 -0.28 -4.86 15.92
C MET A 321 0.50 -3.99 16.91
N CYS A 322 0.20 -2.69 16.96
CA CYS A 322 0.77 -1.72 17.91
C CYS A 322 -0.20 -1.30 19.03
N SER A 323 -1.45 -1.76 18.97
CA SER A 323 -2.47 -1.60 20.01
C SER A 323 -2.15 -2.51 21.20
N THR A 324 -1.09 -2.17 21.92
CA THR A 324 -0.50 -2.95 23.00
C THR A 324 -0.68 -2.32 24.39
N ARG A 325 -1.22 -1.09 24.50
CA ARG A 325 -1.19 -0.29 25.73
C ARG A 325 -2.03 -0.89 26.85
N ASN A 326 -3.30 -1.15 26.61
CA ASN A 326 -4.22 -1.74 27.58
C ASN A 326 -3.68 -3.10 28.05
N ARG A 327 -3.16 -3.90 27.12
CA ARG A 327 -2.59 -5.22 27.39
C ARG A 327 -1.31 -5.14 28.23
N ILE A 328 -0.36 -4.27 27.90
CA ILE A 328 0.93 -4.12 28.64
C ILE A 328 0.68 -3.56 30.05
N LEU A 329 -0.20 -2.57 30.18
CA LEU A 329 -0.53 -1.95 31.47
C LEU A 329 -1.60 -2.73 32.27
N ASN A 330 -2.04 -3.90 31.78
CA ASN A 330 -3.11 -4.73 32.36
C ASN A 330 -4.34 -3.92 32.80
N THR A 331 -4.73 -2.93 32.00
CA THR A 331 -5.75 -1.91 32.29
C THR A 331 -6.70 -1.81 31.10
N THR A 332 -7.96 -1.45 31.33
CA THR A 332 -8.97 -1.24 30.27
C THR A 332 -9.32 0.25 30.09
N GLY A 333 -9.80 0.62 28.90
CA GLY A 333 -10.28 1.98 28.61
C GLY A 333 -9.20 3.02 28.28
N LEU A 334 -7.92 2.66 28.25
CA LEU A 334 -6.86 3.58 27.83
C LEU A 334 -6.88 3.76 26.29
N PRO A 335 -6.61 4.96 25.75
CA PRO A 335 -6.51 5.14 24.31
C PRO A 335 -5.28 4.42 23.76
N GLU A 336 -5.52 3.50 22.83
CA GLU A 336 -4.51 2.79 22.06
C GLU A 336 -3.86 3.69 21.00
N VAL A 337 -2.63 3.34 20.59
CA VAL A 337 -1.86 4.09 19.61
C VAL A 337 -1.62 3.21 18.38
N PRO A 338 -1.99 3.67 17.16
CA PRO A 338 -1.65 2.97 15.93
C PRO A 338 -0.14 2.85 15.73
N CYS A 339 0.29 1.95 14.85
CA CYS A 339 1.66 1.99 14.36
C CYS A 339 1.93 3.32 13.64
N PHE A 340 3.15 3.84 13.75
CA PHE A 340 3.63 4.91 12.89
C PHE A 340 3.75 4.43 11.43
N ILE A 341 4.09 5.35 10.52
CA ILE A 341 4.44 5.02 9.14
C ILE A 341 5.65 5.84 8.67
N ALA A 342 6.58 5.16 8.01
CA ALA A 342 7.80 5.71 7.42
C ALA A 342 8.13 4.94 6.12
N GLY A 343 9.31 5.16 5.56
CA GLY A 343 9.78 4.51 4.34
C GLY A 343 9.94 2.99 4.44
N ASP A 344 10.39 2.48 5.59
CA ASP A 344 10.45 1.05 5.90
C ASP A 344 9.33 0.61 6.87
N VAL A 345 8.83 -0.62 6.69
CA VAL A 345 7.69 -1.19 7.42
C VAL A 345 8.01 -1.66 8.85
N ARG A 346 9.28 -1.62 9.27
CA ARG A 346 9.78 -2.04 10.59
C ARG A 346 9.94 -0.87 11.57
N VAL A 347 9.50 0.34 11.23
CA VAL A 347 9.65 1.55 12.07
C VAL A 347 9.13 1.38 13.52
N ASP A 348 8.03 0.63 13.73
CA ASP A 348 7.48 0.30 15.05
C ASP A 348 8.03 -1.02 15.65
N GLU A 349 9.06 -1.63 15.05
CA GLU A 349 9.61 -2.89 15.57
C GLU A 349 10.02 -2.72 17.04
N ASN A 350 10.75 -1.64 17.35
CA ASN A 350 11.08 -1.24 18.71
C ASN A 350 11.16 0.30 18.84
N ILE A 351 10.87 0.82 20.04
CA ILE A 351 10.77 2.27 20.29
C ILE A 351 12.08 3.07 20.08
N ALA A 352 13.24 2.43 20.15
CA ALA A 352 14.53 3.08 19.88
C ALA A 352 14.71 3.35 18.38
N LEU A 353 14.39 2.36 17.53
CA LEU A 353 14.32 2.54 16.08
C LEU A 353 13.27 3.61 15.71
N THR A 354 12.07 3.56 16.29
CA THR A 354 11.02 4.58 16.09
C THR A 354 11.52 6.00 16.41
N SER A 355 12.37 6.14 17.43
CA SER A 355 12.98 7.41 17.84
C SER A 355 13.98 7.92 16.78
N LEU A 356 14.78 7.04 16.15
CA LEU A 356 15.68 7.39 15.05
C LEU A 356 14.91 7.81 13.78
N HIS A 357 13.85 7.08 13.40
CA HIS A 357 12.97 7.51 12.29
C HIS A 357 12.36 8.89 12.55
N THR A 358 11.94 9.17 13.79
CA THR A 358 11.40 10.49 14.18
C THR A 358 12.46 11.58 14.10
N LEU A 359 13.68 11.31 14.59
CA LEU A 359 14.80 12.24 14.56
C LEU A 359 15.14 12.69 13.13
N PHE A 360 15.30 11.73 12.21
CA PHE A 360 15.65 12.03 10.82
C PHE A 360 14.48 12.58 10.00
N MET A 361 13.22 12.30 10.38
CA MET A 361 12.05 12.99 9.81
C MET A 361 12.05 14.48 10.16
N ARG A 362 12.31 14.84 11.43
CA ARG A 362 12.44 16.25 11.86
C ARG A 362 13.56 16.96 11.09
N GLU A 363 14.71 16.31 10.91
CA GLU A 363 15.83 16.91 10.18
C GLU A 363 15.50 17.18 8.71
N HIS A 364 14.79 16.28 8.01
CA HIS A 364 14.30 16.56 6.66
C HIS A 364 13.39 17.80 6.62
N ASN A 365 12.47 17.93 7.57
CA ASN A 365 11.57 19.09 7.64
C ASN A 365 12.33 20.39 7.91
N ARG A 366 13.31 20.36 8.83
CA ARG A 366 14.20 21.49 9.13
C ARG A 366 15.03 21.92 7.91
N LEU A 367 15.61 20.96 7.18
CA LEU A 367 16.34 21.21 5.93
C LEU A 367 15.44 21.82 4.86
N ALA A 368 14.22 21.30 4.69
CA ALA A 368 13.26 21.83 3.73
C ALA A 368 12.86 23.29 4.06
N ASP A 369 12.65 23.63 5.34
CA ASP A 369 12.36 25.00 5.77
C ASP A 369 13.56 25.95 5.54
N ILE A 370 14.78 25.54 5.88
CA ILE A 370 16.01 26.34 5.65
C ILE A 370 16.19 26.61 4.16
N LEU A 371 16.06 25.58 3.31
CA LEU A 371 16.14 25.74 1.86
C LEU A 371 14.99 26.59 1.28
N ARG A 372 13.80 26.60 1.91
CA ARG A 372 12.66 27.43 1.52
C ARG A 372 12.87 28.92 1.81
N VAL A 373 13.67 29.24 2.84
CA VAL A 373 14.11 30.60 3.18
C VAL A 373 15.25 31.05 2.27
N LEU A 374 16.26 30.20 2.04
CA LEU A 374 17.40 30.51 1.18
C LEU A 374 17.04 30.61 -0.31
N ASN A 375 16.09 29.80 -0.77
CA ASN A 375 15.63 29.80 -2.16
C ASN A 375 14.10 29.98 -2.26
N PRO A 376 13.58 31.21 -2.07
CA PRO A 376 12.13 31.43 -2.04
C PRO A 376 11.36 31.10 -3.32
N HIS A 377 12.09 30.90 -4.42
CA HIS A 377 11.60 30.58 -5.76
C HIS A 377 11.60 29.06 -6.07
N TRP A 378 12.14 28.21 -5.19
CA TRP A 378 12.14 26.76 -5.40
C TRP A 378 10.76 26.15 -5.15
N SER A 379 10.37 25.22 -6.03
CA SER A 379 9.15 24.42 -5.88
C SER A 379 9.24 23.43 -4.71
N SER A 380 8.09 22.99 -4.22
CA SER A 380 7.98 21.91 -3.21
C SER A 380 8.61 20.58 -3.64
N GLU A 381 8.68 20.30 -4.94
CA GLU A 381 9.46 19.16 -5.47
C GLU A 381 10.97 19.41 -5.33
N THR A 382 11.46 20.60 -5.71
CA THR A 382 12.87 20.97 -5.59
C THR A 382 13.35 20.90 -4.13
N LEU A 383 12.56 21.47 -3.22
CA LEU A 383 12.84 21.49 -1.78
C LEU A 383 12.89 20.08 -1.20
N TYR A 384 11.89 19.24 -1.50
CA TYR A 384 11.87 17.84 -1.09
C TYR A 384 13.10 17.08 -1.60
N GLN A 385 13.47 17.24 -2.89
CA GLN A 385 14.57 16.48 -3.48
C GLN A 385 15.95 16.96 -3.03
N GLU A 386 16.19 18.26 -2.85
CA GLU A 386 17.47 18.75 -2.29
C GLU A 386 17.60 18.40 -0.81
N ALA A 387 16.54 18.51 0.01
CA ALA A 387 16.56 18.05 1.40
C ALA A 387 16.80 16.53 1.50
N ARG A 388 16.12 15.71 0.68
CA ARG A 388 16.37 14.26 0.57
C ARG A 388 17.81 13.94 0.12
N LYS A 389 18.36 14.74 -0.79
CA LYS A 389 19.73 14.56 -1.30
C LYS A 389 20.78 14.94 -0.25
N ILE A 390 20.57 16.00 0.52
CA ILE A 390 21.39 16.36 1.69
C ILE A 390 21.32 15.24 2.74
N MET A 391 20.13 14.75 3.07
CA MET A 391 19.94 13.63 4.00
C MET A 391 20.63 12.35 3.55
N GLY A 392 20.61 12.04 2.25
CA GLY A 392 21.42 10.97 1.67
C GLY A 392 22.91 11.18 1.89
N ALA A 393 23.44 12.39 1.65
CA ALA A 393 24.83 12.70 1.92
C ALA A 393 25.18 12.62 3.41
N TYR A 394 24.31 13.11 4.30
CA TYR A 394 24.50 13.00 5.75
C TYR A 394 24.59 11.54 6.19
N HIS A 395 23.69 10.69 5.70
CA HIS A 395 23.72 9.28 6.04
C HIS A 395 24.99 8.59 5.50
N GLN A 396 25.38 8.90 4.27
CA GLN A 396 26.64 8.42 3.66
C GLN A 396 27.88 8.83 4.46
N ILE A 397 27.92 10.07 4.97
CA ILE A 397 29.01 10.59 5.81
C ILE A 397 29.02 9.87 7.16
N ILE A 398 27.92 9.88 7.92
CA ILE A 398 27.86 9.27 9.25
C ILE A 398 28.18 7.77 9.17
N VAL A 399 27.66 7.06 8.17
CA VAL A 399 27.90 5.62 8.05
C VAL A 399 29.37 5.31 7.78
N ILE A 400 30.05 6.01 6.86
CA ILE A 400 31.44 5.69 6.49
C ILE A 400 32.48 6.33 7.43
N ARG A 401 32.24 7.56 7.90
CA ARG A 401 33.17 8.34 8.73
C ARG A 401 33.08 7.98 10.21
N ASP A 402 31.86 7.87 10.74
CA ASP A 402 31.60 7.84 12.18
C ASP A 402 31.23 6.43 12.67
N TYR A 403 30.37 5.72 11.94
CA TYR A 403 29.82 4.43 12.39
C TYR A 403 30.69 3.23 12.04
N LEU A 404 30.99 3.04 10.76
CA LEU A 404 31.58 1.80 10.24
C LEU A 404 32.99 1.48 10.79
N PRO A 405 33.87 2.46 11.12
CA PRO A 405 35.16 2.17 11.75
C PRO A 405 35.05 1.40 13.07
N HIS A 406 34.01 1.67 13.86
CA HIS A 406 33.72 0.99 15.13
C HIS A 406 33.23 -0.45 14.94
N ILE A 407 32.74 -0.79 13.74
CA ILE A 407 32.29 -2.13 13.41
C ILE A 407 33.43 -2.95 12.80
N VAL A 408 33.97 -2.54 11.65
CA VAL A 408 34.92 -3.37 10.87
C VAL A 408 36.38 -3.16 11.25
N GLY A 409 36.69 -2.20 12.11
CA GLY A 409 38.04 -1.86 12.55
C GLY A 409 38.80 -0.96 11.55
N PRO A 410 39.80 -0.18 12.02
CA PRO A 410 40.49 0.82 11.21
C PRO A 410 41.29 0.22 10.05
N ASP A 411 41.80 -1.01 10.19
CA ASP A 411 42.54 -1.68 9.11
C ASP A 411 41.67 -2.02 7.90
N ALA A 412 40.42 -2.46 8.14
CA ALA A 412 39.46 -2.71 7.08
C ALA A 412 38.98 -1.42 6.42
N ILE A 413 38.80 -0.34 7.20
CA ILE A 413 38.55 1.00 6.64
C ILE A 413 39.70 1.44 5.75
N LYS A 414 40.95 1.38 6.24
CA LYS A 414 42.16 1.76 5.48
C LYS A 414 42.34 0.93 4.21
N LYS A 415 42.07 -0.38 4.27
CA LYS A 415 42.27 -1.32 3.16
C LYS A 415 41.17 -1.31 2.10
N LEU A 416 39.90 -1.13 2.50
CA LEU A 416 38.74 -1.27 1.61
C LEU A 416 38.03 0.07 1.32
N LEU A 417 38.10 1.03 2.24
CA LEU A 417 37.25 2.23 2.30
C LEU A 417 38.04 3.53 2.50
N GLY A 418 39.32 3.54 2.10
CA GLY A 418 40.19 4.73 2.10
C GLY A 418 39.72 5.85 1.14
N PRO A 419 40.63 6.68 0.60
CA PRO A 419 40.26 7.78 -0.30
C PRO A 419 39.33 7.34 -1.43
N TYR A 420 38.28 8.12 -1.73
CA TYR A 420 37.30 7.76 -2.75
C TYR A 420 37.89 7.90 -4.17
N PRO A 421 37.99 6.81 -4.96
CA PRO A 421 38.59 6.83 -6.29
C PRO A 421 37.64 7.33 -7.39
N GLY A 422 36.37 7.61 -7.06
CA GLY A 422 35.32 7.95 -8.01
C GLY A 422 34.32 6.80 -8.26
N TYR A 423 33.24 7.12 -8.96
CA TYR A 423 32.20 6.18 -9.37
C TYR A 423 32.67 5.25 -10.51
N ASN A 424 32.41 3.95 -10.39
CA ASN A 424 32.71 2.95 -11.41
C ASN A 424 31.42 2.24 -11.89
N PRO A 425 30.94 2.48 -13.12
CA PRO A 425 29.71 1.88 -13.65
C PRO A 425 29.80 0.38 -13.96
N ASN A 426 30.98 -0.25 -13.77
CA ASN A 426 31.18 -1.68 -13.94
C ASN A 426 31.13 -2.46 -12.61
N ILE A 427 31.04 -1.76 -11.47
CA ILE A 427 30.84 -2.41 -10.16
C ILE A 427 29.35 -2.67 -9.95
N ASP A 428 29.02 -3.88 -9.50
CA ASP A 428 27.70 -4.20 -8.98
C ASP A 428 27.57 -3.73 -7.52
N PRO A 429 26.67 -2.77 -7.22
CA PRO A 429 26.38 -2.31 -5.86
C PRO A 429 25.34 -3.19 -5.14
N SER A 430 24.70 -4.16 -5.81
CA SER A 430 23.58 -4.91 -5.25
C SER A 430 23.96 -5.60 -3.93
N ILE A 431 23.04 -5.60 -2.96
CA ILE A 431 23.32 -6.16 -1.63
C ILE A 431 23.49 -7.67 -1.72
N ALA A 432 24.59 -8.17 -1.16
CA ALA A 432 24.92 -9.58 -1.16
C ALA A 432 24.01 -10.36 -0.21
N ASN A 433 23.67 -11.57 -0.63
CA ASN A 433 22.84 -12.48 0.16
C ASN A 433 23.47 -12.80 1.52
N VAL A 434 24.79 -13.00 1.55
CA VAL A 434 25.56 -13.20 2.79
C VAL A 434 25.56 -11.97 3.70
N PHE A 435 25.49 -10.75 3.15
CA PHE A 435 25.45 -9.51 3.95
C PHE A 435 24.10 -9.37 4.67
N ALA A 436 23.00 -9.38 3.91
CA ALA A 436 21.64 -9.19 4.42
C ALA A 436 21.13 -10.37 5.28
N THR A 437 21.67 -11.57 5.07
CA THR A 437 21.22 -12.79 5.76
C THR A 437 22.09 -13.19 6.95
N ALA A 438 23.39 -12.85 6.91
CA ALA A 438 24.34 -13.21 7.96
C ALA A 438 25.17 -12.02 8.46
N ALA A 439 26.09 -11.47 7.64
CA ALA A 439 27.17 -10.63 8.14
C ALA A 439 26.68 -9.36 8.86
N TYR A 440 25.69 -8.65 8.32
CA TYR A 440 25.19 -7.43 8.94
C TYR A 440 24.26 -7.68 10.14
N ARG A 441 23.85 -8.94 10.37
CA ARG A 441 23.09 -9.38 11.56
C ARG A 441 23.99 -9.69 12.77
N PHE A 442 25.24 -9.23 12.76
CA PHE A 442 26.09 -9.22 13.97
C PHE A 442 25.45 -8.39 15.09
N ALA A 443 24.74 -7.31 14.76
CA ALA A 443 24.10 -6.41 15.74
C ALA A 443 23.11 -7.14 16.66
N HIS A 444 22.57 -8.30 16.28
CA HIS A 444 21.66 -9.07 17.12
C HIS A 444 22.29 -9.48 18.47
N VAL A 445 23.60 -9.71 18.53
CA VAL A 445 24.33 -10.05 19.78
C VAL A 445 24.88 -8.82 20.52
N THR A 446 24.66 -7.60 19.99
CA THR A 446 24.98 -6.30 20.63
C THR A 446 23.75 -5.58 21.20
N ILE A 447 22.57 -6.20 21.13
CA ILE A 447 21.33 -5.71 21.73
C ILE A 447 21.30 -6.01 23.24
N GLN A 448 21.02 -4.98 24.05
CA GLN A 448 20.79 -5.12 25.50
C GLN A 448 19.42 -5.72 25.81
N PRO A 449 19.23 -6.36 26.98
CA PRO A 449 17.92 -6.87 27.40
C PRO A 449 16.92 -5.75 27.77
N LEU A 450 17.39 -4.50 27.89
CA LEU A 450 16.60 -3.31 28.21
C LEU A 450 16.73 -2.24 27.11
N VAL A 451 15.65 -1.53 26.83
CA VAL A 451 15.68 -0.23 26.13
C VAL A 451 15.72 0.87 27.18
N PHE A 452 16.83 1.62 27.21
CA PHE A 452 17.10 2.59 28.28
C PHE A 452 16.31 3.88 28.11
N ARG A 453 15.85 4.43 29.25
CA ARG A 453 15.24 5.78 29.31
C ARG A 453 15.88 6.62 30.40
N VAL A 454 16.26 7.83 30.01
CA VAL A 454 17.23 8.64 30.73
C VAL A 454 16.75 10.10 30.84
N ASP A 455 16.88 10.71 32.02
CA ASP A 455 16.47 12.10 32.25
C ASP A 455 17.49 13.14 31.77
N GLU A 456 17.20 14.41 32.04
CA GLU A 456 18.01 15.56 31.62
C GLU A 456 19.37 15.64 32.35
N ASN A 457 19.50 14.97 33.51
CA ASN A 457 20.76 14.81 34.26
C ASN A 457 21.55 13.55 33.82
N PHE A 458 21.09 12.90 32.75
CA PHE A 458 21.55 11.61 32.27
C PHE A 458 21.42 10.45 33.28
N GLU A 459 20.48 10.54 34.23
CA GLU A 459 20.15 9.46 35.18
C GLU A 459 18.92 8.66 34.77
N ASN A 460 18.62 7.59 35.51
CA ASN A 460 17.47 6.73 35.23
C ASN A 460 16.15 7.50 35.37
N HIS A 461 15.38 7.61 34.29
CA HIS A 461 14.28 8.58 34.22
C HIS A 461 13.18 8.30 35.27
N PRO A 462 12.96 9.20 36.25
CA PRO A 462 12.23 8.87 37.49
C PRO A 462 10.74 8.54 37.27
N LYS A 463 10.12 9.09 36.22
CA LYS A 463 8.72 8.81 35.85
C LYS A 463 8.55 7.67 34.83
N PHE A 464 9.61 7.32 34.09
CA PHE A 464 9.53 6.50 32.88
C PHE A 464 10.71 5.52 32.83
N PRO A 465 10.75 4.48 33.67
CA PRO A 465 11.90 3.59 33.81
C PRO A 465 12.27 2.90 32.50
N SER A 466 13.52 2.41 32.44
CA SER A 466 14.01 1.60 31.31
C SER A 466 13.19 0.32 31.15
N VAL A 467 12.88 -0.05 29.90
CA VAL A 467 11.84 -1.04 29.57
C VAL A 467 12.49 -2.37 29.14
N PRO A 468 12.01 -3.54 29.60
CA PRO A 468 12.44 -4.82 29.05
C PRO A 468 12.19 -4.88 27.54
N LEU A 469 13.18 -5.31 26.75
CA LEU A 469 13.12 -5.25 25.28
C LEU A 469 11.88 -5.96 24.72
N TYR A 470 11.45 -7.08 25.33
CA TYR A 470 10.27 -7.83 24.90
C TYR A 470 8.92 -7.06 25.08
N GLU A 471 8.91 -5.95 25.83
CA GLU A 471 7.79 -5.01 26.04
C GLU A 471 7.98 -3.67 25.30
N ALA A 472 9.18 -3.45 24.74
CA ALA A 472 9.51 -2.33 23.87
C ALA A 472 9.17 -2.61 22.39
N PHE A 473 8.78 -3.86 22.05
CA PHE A 473 8.37 -4.24 20.70
C PHE A 473 6.93 -3.82 20.39
N PHE A 474 6.72 -3.06 19.31
CA PHE A 474 5.39 -2.59 18.86
C PHE A 474 4.61 -1.83 19.95
N SER A 475 5.29 -0.96 20.69
CA SER A 475 4.71 -0.11 21.74
C SER A 475 4.94 1.39 21.49
N PRO A 476 4.53 1.94 20.32
CA PRO A 476 4.69 3.38 20.00
C PRO A 476 3.95 4.30 20.99
N TRP A 477 2.95 3.77 21.70
CA TRP A 477 2.32 4.47 22.82
C TRP A 477 3.30 4.93 23.90
N ARG A 478 4.45 4.25 24.07
CA ARG A 478 5.52 4.68 24.98
C ARG A 478 6.23 5.95 24.50
N VAL A 479 6.39 6.14 23.18
CA VAL A 479 6.90 7.39 22.61
C VAL A 479 5.87 8.52 22.81
N VAL A 480 4.59 8.23 22.59
CA VAL A 480 3.50 9.22 22.70
C VAL A 480 3.20 9.64 24.15
N PHE A 481 3.24 8.71 25.12
CA PHE A 481 2.75 8.95 26.49
C PHE A 481 3.80 8.79 27.60
N GLU A 482 5.00 8.27 27.31
CA GLU A 482 6.06 8.04 28.30
C GLU A 482 7.36 8.81 27.97
N GLY A 483 7.20 10.08 27.55
CA GLY A 483 8.27 11.09 27.56
C GLY A 483 8.81 11.56 26.21
N GLY A 484 8.21 11.18 25.07
CA GLY A 484 8.72 11.56 23.75
C GLY A 484 9.93 10.75 23.30
N ILE A 485 10.70 11.26 22.33
CA ILE A 485 11.95 10.59 21.91
C ILE A 485 13.14 10.98 22.79
N ASP A 486 13.07 12.13 23.47
CA ASP A 486 14.17 12.71 24.25
C ASP A 486 14.82 11.73 25.26
N PRO A 487 14.07 11.04 26.14
CA PRO A 487 14.66 10.09 27.09
C PRO A 487 15.27 8.84 26.43
N LEU A 488 14.79 8.48 25.24
CA LEU A 488 15.29 7.35 24.45
C LEU A 488 16.58 7.73 23.72
N ILE A 489 16.66 8.93 23.13
CA ILE A 489 17.89 9.45 22.51
C ILE A 489 18.99 9.61 23.56
N ARG A 490 18.69 10.14 24.76
CA ARG A 490 19.64 10.17 25.88
C ARG A 490 20.11 8.76 26.25
N GLY A 491 19.17 7.81 26.37
CA GLY A 491 19.46 6.40 26.62
C GLY A 491 20.36 5.75 25.57
N LEU A 492 20.21 6.12 24.29
CA LEU A 492 21.07 5.63 23.20
C LEU A 492 22.49 6.18 23.27
N ILE A 493 22.68 7.45 23.62
CA ILE A 493 24.00 8.13 23.61
C ILE A 493 24.75 8.09 24.96
N SER A 494 24.12 7.63 26.05
CA SER A 494 24.73 7.64 27.40
C SER A 494 24.77 6.29 28.12
N ARG A 495 24.22 5.23 27.54
CA ARG A 495 24.30 3.86 28.07
C ARG A 495 25.01 2.93 27.08
N PRO A 496 25.69 1.87 27.55
CA PRO A 496 26.50 1.02 26.68
C PRO A 496 25.67 0.10 25.78
N ALA A 497 26.19 -0.24 24.60
CA ALA A 497 25.72 -1.41 23.85
C ALA A 497 25.97 -2.70 24.64
N LYS A 498 25.38 -3.84 24.25
CA LYS A 498 25.82 -5.14 24.78
C LYS A 498 27.12 -5.54 24.09
N LEU A 499 28.10 -6.01 24.86
CA LEU A 499 29.27 -6.65 24.30
C LEU A 499 28.92 -8.10 23.89
N ASN A 500 29.26 -8.51 22.67
CA ASN A 500 29.16 -9.94 22.29
C ASN A 500 30.26 -10.73 23.03
N GLN A 501 29.91 -11.89 23.57
CA GLN A 501 30.85 -12.78 24.27
C GLN A 501 30.64 -14.23 23.78
N GLN A 502 31.73 -14.93 23.53
CA GLN A 502 31.72 -16.31 22.99
C GLN A 502 31.02 -17.36 23.88
N ASN A 503 30.83 -17.07 25.16
CA ASN A 503 30.05 -17.86 26.10
C ASN A 503 28.66 -17.28 26.42
N HIS A 504 28.39 -16.02 26.08
CA HIS A 504 27.13 -15.32 26.38
C HIS A 504 26.69 -14.44 25.20
N MET A 505 26.25 -15.10 24.12
CA MET A 505 25.98 -14.43 22.83
C MET A 505 24.65 -13.67 22.82
N LEU A 506 23.52 -14.35 23.02
CA LEU A 506 22.19 -13.79 22.72
C LEU A 506 21.24 -13.82 23.93
N VAL A 507 20.81 -12.63 24.35
CA VAL A 507 19.85 -12.38 25.43
C VAL A 507 18.53 -13.16 25.25
N ASN A 508 17.95 -13.63 26.34
CA ASN A 508 16.68 -14.36 26.34
C ASN A 508 15.52 -13.48 25.84
N ALA A 509 15.61 -12.16 25.95
CA ALA A 509 14.72 -11.22 25.26
C ALA A 509 14.55 -11.49 23.75
N LEU A 510 15.59 -12.04 23.08
CA LEU A 510 15.62 -12.36 21.64
C LEU A 510 15.66 -13.88 21.36
N ARG A 511 16.29 -14.66 22.24
CA ARG A 511 16.44 -16.12 22.09
C ARG A 511 15.21 -16.91 22.58
N GLU A 512 14.51 -16.41 23.58
CA GLU A 512 13.37 -17.09 24.22
C GLU A 512 12.09 -16.25 24.31
N ARG A 513 12.19 -14.93 24.15
CA ARG A 513 11.07 -13.99 24.33
C ARG A 513 10.77 -13.12 23.10
N LEU A 514 11.27 -13.47 21.91
CA LEU A 514 11.02 -12.66 20.70
C LEU A 514 9.51 -12.57 20.41
N PHE A 515 8.99 -11.36 20.56
CA PHE A 515 7.57 -10.97 20.53
C PHE A 515 6.65 -11.71 21.53
N ALA A 516 7.21 -12.37 22.55
CA ALA A 516 6.50 -13.28 23.46
C ALA A 516 5.30 -12.67 24.19
N PHE A 517 5.32 -11.35 24.41
CA PHE A 517 4.24 -10.64 25.08
C PHE A 517 2.83 -10.95 24.51
N THR A 518 2.75 -11.36 23.24
CA THR A 518 1.46 -11.68 22.60
C THR A 518 1.06 -13.17 22.55
N SER A 519 1.93 -14.16 22.86
CA SER A 519 1.53 -15.59 22.87
C SER A 519 2.44 -16.54 23.66
N HIS A 520 1.90 -17.72 24.04
CA HIS A 520 2.62 -18.82 24.69
C HIS A 520 3.85 -19.33 23.90
N ILE A 521 3.83 -19.30 22.57
CA ILE A 521 4.97 -19.72 21.73
C ILE A 521 5.69 -18.48 21.20
N ALA A 522 6.70 -18.04 21.96
CA ALA A 522 7.68 -17.05 21.53
C ALA A 522 8.62 -17.61 20.45
N LEU A 523 9.15 -16.72 19.60
CA LEU A 523 10.14 -17.07 18.59
C LEU A 523 11.57 -17.07 19.18
N ASP A 524 12.55 -17.49 18.38
CA ASP A 524 13.98 -17.52 18.73
C ASP A 524 14.78 -16.93 17.56
N LEU A 525 15.44 -15.79 17.79
CA LEU A 525 16.14 -15.04 16.74
C LEU A 525 17.41 -15.74 16.23
N ALA A 526 18.12 -16.49 17.08
CA ALA A 526 19.31 -17.25 16.67
C ALA A 526 18.91 -18.42 15.77
N SER A 527 17.89 -19.18 16.20
CA SER A 527 17.31 -20.26 15.41
C SER A 527 16.77 -19.76 14.06
N LEU A 528 16.11 -18.60 14.04
CA LEU A 528 15.64 -17.95 12.81
C LEU A 528 16.78 -17.53 11.87
N ASN A 529 17.89 -16.99 12.38
CA ASN A 529 19.03 -16.59 11.55
C ASN A 529 19.74 -17.78 10.90
N MET A 530 19.96 -18.87 11.64
CA MET A 530 20.53 -20.10 11.08
C MET A 530 19.57 -20.73 10.06
N GLN A 531 18.28 -20.88 10.38
CA GLN A 531 17.28 -21.40 9.43
C GLN A 531 17.18 -20.54 8.17
N ARG A 532 17.30 -19.20 8.29
CA ARG A 532 17.29 -18.29 7.14
C ARG A 532 18.53 -18.42 6.26
N SER A 533 19.70 -18.65 6.87
CA SER A 533 20.95 -18.92 6.14
C SER A 533 20.80 -20.16 5.24
N ARG A 534 20.13 -21.20 5.75
CA ARG A 534 19.83 -22.44 5.02
C ARG A 534 18.73 -22.28 3.95
N ASP A 535 17.71 -21.47 4.21
CA ASP A 535 16.66 -21.08 3.24
C ASP A 535 17.21 -20.29 2.04
N HIS A 536 18.18 -19.42 2.30
CA HIS A 536 18.88 -18.62 1.30
C HIS A 536 20.06 -19.36 0.61
N GLY A 537 20.28 -20.64 0.95
CA GLY A 537 21.33 -21.47 0.34
C GLY A 537 22.74 -20.93 0.57
N LEU A 538 23.01 -20.26 1.69
CA LEU A 538 24.36 -19.75 1.97
C LEU A 538 25.35 -20.91 2.15
N GLN A 539 26.54 -20.75 1.56
CA GLN A 539 27.69 -21.61 1.82
C GLN A 539 28.05 -21.62 3.32
N GLY A 540 28.63 -22.72 3.78
CA GLY A 540 29.13 -22.85 5.16
C GLY A 540 30.38 -22.01 5.43
N TYR A 541 30.73 -21.89 6.72
CA TYR A 541 31.77 -21.01 7.25
C TYR A 541 33.11 -20.99 6.49
N THR A 542 33.71 -22.16 6.22
CA THR A 542 35.07 -22.23 5.64
C THR A 542 35.14 -21.63 4.23
N ALA A 543 34.09 -21.80 3.41
CA ALA A 543 34.02 -21.23 2.08
C ALA A 543 34.01 -19.68 2.10
N TRP A 544 33.38 -19.08 3.12
CA TRP A 544 33.40 -17.63 3.30
C TRP A 544 34.72 -17.12 3.86
N ARG A 545 35.42 -17.88 4.73
CA ARG A 545 36.81 -17.56 5.10
C ARG A 545 37.74 -17.63 3.90
N LYS A 546 37.61 -18.65 3.05
CA LYS A 546 38.33 -18.75 1.76
C LYS A 546 38.10 -17.53 0.88
N PHE A 547 36.85 -17.10 0.70
CA PHE A 547 36.49 -15.88 -0.06
C PHE A 547 37.20 -14.63 0.48
N CYS A 548 37.38 -14.53 1.80
CA CYS A 548 38.08 -13.43 2.46
C CYS A 548 39.61 -13.59 2.52
N ASN A 549 40.20 -14.61 1.88
CA ASN A 549 41.62 -14.99 2.00
C ASN A 549 42.06 -15.24 3.46
N LEU A 550 41.17 -15.86 4.24
CA LEU A 550 41.39 -16.26 5.63
C LEU A 550 41.58 -17.79 5.72
N SER A 551 42.22 -18.26 6.79
CA SER A 551 42.46 -19.70 7.02
C SER A 551 41.17 -20.54 7.01
N GLU A 552 41.23 -21.73 6.41
CA GLU A 552 40.12 -22.69 6.29
C GLU A 552 40.28 -23.82 7.32
N PRO A 553 39.78 -23.69 8.57
CA PRO A 553 39.98 -24.70 9.60
C PRO A 553 39.25 -26.01 9.25
N ARG A 554 39.94 -27.14 9.43
CA ARG A 554 39.49 -28.50 9.05
C ARG A 554 39.04 -29.35 10.23
N ASN A 555 39.55 -29.07 11.42
CA ASN A 555 39.36 -29.85 12.64
C ASN A 555 39.21 -28.95 13.89
N GLN A 556 39.07 -29.58 15.07
CA GLN A 556 38.86 -28.86 16.33
C GLN A 556 40.05 -27.99 16.75
N ALA A 557 41.29 -28.43 16.51
CA ALA A 557 42.48 -27.67 16.89
C ALA A 557 42.62 -26.40 16.04
N GLU A 558 42.49 -26.52 14.72
CA GLU A 558 42.51 -25.37 13.80
C GLU A 558 41.35 -24.40 14.06
N LEU A 559 40.15 -24.92 14.38
CA LEU A 559 39.01 -24.09 14.75
C LEU A 559 39.24 -23.37 16.09
N ALA A 560 39.83 -24.06 17.08
CA ALA A 560 40.19 -23.47 18.37
C ALA A 560 41.19 -22.31 18.21
N THR A 561 42.19 -22.44 17.33
CA THR A 561 43.12 -21.36 16.97
C THR A 561 42.39 -20.18 16.34
N VAL A 562 41.49 -20.42 15.37
CA VAL A 562 40.77 -19.35 14.66
C VAL A 562 39.78 -18.61 15.59
N LEU A 563 39.12 -19.32 16.51
CA LEU A 563 38.22 -18.72 17.49
C LEU A 563 38.94 -18.17 18.72
N ASN A 564 40.24 -18.45 18.90
CA ASN A 564 40.97 -18.30 20.16
C ASN A 564 40.23 -18.94 21.37
N ASN A 565 39.53 -20.06 21.13
CA ASN A 565 38.62 -20.65 22.12
C ASN A 565 38.39 -22.15 21.86
N THR A 566 39.09 -22.98 22.62
CA THR A 566 39.03 -24.46 22.52
C THR A 566 37.69 -25.04 22.95
N ASP A 567 37.02 -24.45 23.94
CA ASP A 567 35.71 -24.92 24.41
C ASP A 567 34.60 -24.67 23.37
N LEU A 568 34.54 -23.45 22.82
CA LEU A 568 33.57 -23.12 21.79
C LEU A 568 33.82 -23.93 20.51
N ALA A 569 35.09 -24.12 20.10
CA ALA A 569 35.43 -24.98 18.98
C ALA A 569 34.99 -26.44 19.20
N ARG A 570 35.18 -26.98 20.41
CA ARG A 570 34.68 -28.31 20.81
C ARG A 570 33.16 -28.37 20.70
N ARG A 571 32.42 -27.49 21.39
CA ARG A 571 30.94 -27.50 21.40
C ARG A 571 30.33 -27.30 20.01
N LEU A 572 30.94 -26.46 19.17
CA LEU A 572 30.52 -26.30 17.77
C LEU A 572 30.68 -27.61 16.98
N LEU A 573 31.81 -28.32 17.12
CA LEU A 573 32.03 -29.57 16.39
C LEU A 573 31.33 -30.78 17.02
N GLU A 574 30.96 -30.75 18.30
CA GLU A 574 30.04 -31.72 18.90
C GLU A 574 28.68 -31.74 18.18
N HIS A 575 28.24 -30.61 17.63
CA HIS A 575 26.99 -30.49 16.87
C HIS A 575 27.17 -30.53 15.33
N TYR A 576 28.13 -29.80 14.76
CA TYR A 576 28.31 -29.68 13.30
C TYR A 576 29.27 -30.72 12.70
N LYS A 577 30.09 -31.39 13.53
CA LYS A 577 31.16 -32.36 13.22
C LYS A 577 32.32 -31.86 12.34
N THR A 578 32.08 -30.94 11.41
CA THR A 578 33.12 -30.29 10.59
C THR A 578 32.92 -28.76 10.58
N PRO A 579 33.99 -27.94 10.62
CA PRO A 579 33.87 -26.49 10.51
C PRO A 579 33.18 -26.03 9.21
N ALA A 580 33.26 -26.84 8.14
CA ALA A 580 32.64 -26.53 6.85
C ALA A 580 31.11 -26.51 6.89
N ASN A 581 30.48 -27.12 7.90
CA ASN A 581 29.02 -27.15 8.06
C ASN A 581 28.45 -26.06 8.97
N ILE A 582 29.29 -25.27 9.65
CA ILE A 582 28.81 -24.25 10.58
C ILE A 582 28.10 -23.14 9.79
N ASP A 583 26.84 -22.84 10.14
CA ASP A 583 26.05 -21.78 9.53
C ASP A 583 26.80 -20.42 9.65
N VAL A 584 27.03 -19.74 8.53
CA VAL A 584 27.93 -18.58 8.44
C VAL A 584 27.56 -17.43 9.40
N TRP A 585 26.27 -17.24 9.72
CA TRP A 585 25.87 -16.26 10.75
C TRP A 585 26.50 -16.57 12.11
N LEU A 586 26.38 -17.82 12.57
CA LEU A 586 26.89 -18.25 13.87
C LEU A 586 28.42 -18.17 13.91
N ALA A 587 29.09 -18.60 12.85
CA ALA A 587 30.55 -18.60 12.83
C ALA A 587 31.14 -17.18 12.87
N GLY A 588 30.55 -16.22 12.14
CA GLY A 588 31.05 -14.84 12.13
C GLY A 588 30.79 -14.03 13.40
N ILE A 589 29.78 -14.40 14.21
CA ILE A 589 29.62 -13.87 15.58
C ILE A 589 30.44 -14.65 16.64
N ALA A 590 30.98 -15.82 16.28
CA ALA A 590 31.84 -16.62 17.16
C ALA A 590 33.32 -16.22 17.05
N GLU A 591 33.76 -15.66 15.92
CA GLU A 591 35.13 -15.13 15.76
C GLU A 591 35.42 -13.98 16.76
N PRO A 592 36.62 -13.92 17.35
CA PRO A 592 37.04 -12.80 18.20
C PRO A 592 37.15 -11.51 17.38
N PHE A 593 36.85 -10.36 18.00
CA PHE A 593 36.84 -9.06 17.32
C PHE A 593 38.20 -8.70 16.72
N VAL A 594 38.18 -8.01 15.57
CA VAL A 594 39.36 -7.28 15.07
C VAL A 594 39.66 -6.06 15.97
N PRO A 595 40.93 -5.62 16.08
CA PRO A 595 41.29 -4.45 16.88
C PRO A 595 40.44 -3.21 16.56
N GLY A 596 39.89 -2.57 17.59
CA GLY A 596 39.00 -1.39 17.48
C GLY A 596 37.60 -1.65 16.89
N GLY A 597 37.35 -2.83 16.31
CA GLY A 597 36.06 -3.22 15.75
C GLY A 597 35.14 -3.93 16.74
N ARG A 598 33.98 -4.40 16.22
CA ARG A 598 32.98 -5.21 16.93
C ARG A 598 32.45 -6.40 16.11
N VAL A 599 33.21 -6.82 15.10
CA VAL A 599 33.04 -8.09 14.41
C VAL A 599 34.38 -8.80 14.22
N GLY A 600 34.35 -10.12 14.01
CA GLY A 600 35.55 -10.88 13.69
C GLY A 600 36.06 -10.67 12.25
N PRO A 601 37.28 -11.13 11.92
CA PRO A 601 37.91 -10.97 10.60
C PRO A 601 37.01 -11.28 9.40
N LEU A 602 36.20 -12.35 9.46
CA LEU A 602 35.30 -12.74 8.38
C LEU A 602 34.22 -11.68 8.13
N PHE A 603 33.54 -11.22 9.18
CA PHE A 603 32.51 -10.21 9.05
C PHE A 603 33.09 -8.82 8.77
N SER A 604 34.28 -8.49 9.28
CA SER A 604 35.01 -7.27 8.92
C SER A 604 35.25 -7.22 7.40
N CYS A 605 35.73 -8.32 6.81
CA CYS A 605 35.86 -8.50 5.37
C CYS A 605 34.52 -8.35 4.62
N LEU A 606 33.49 -9.14 4.98
CA LEU A 606 32.23 -9.18 4.23
C LEU A 606 31.46 -7.85 4.29
N ILE A 607 31.41 -7.22 5.48
CA ILE A 607 30.75 -5.92 5.68
C ILE A 607 31.53 -4.82 4.95
N GLY A 608 32.86 -4.74 5.13
CA GLY A 608 33.69 -3.75 4.44
C GLY A 608 33.64 -3.87 2.91
N THR A 609 33.55 -5.10 2.38
CA THR A 609 33.40 -5.37 0.94
C THR A 609 32.04 -4.90 0.41
N GLN A 610 30.95 -5.06 1.17
CA GLN A 610 29.65 -4.53 0.76
C GLN A 610 29.66 -3.00 0.76
N PHE A 611 30.14 -2.36 1.83
CA PHE A 611 30.20 -0.90 1.91
C PHE A 611 31.12 -0.30 0.81
N GLN A 612 32.21 -0.98 0.46
CA GLN A 612 33.03 -0.61 -0.70
C GLN A 612 32.21 -0.69 -2.00
N LYS A 613 31.51 -1.80 -2.26
CA LYS A 613 30.71 -1.98 -3.48
C LYS A 613 29.60 -0.93 -3.62
N ILE A 614 28.85 -0.64 -2.56
CA ILE A 614 27.79 0.39 -2.63
C ILE A 614 28.39 1.80 -2.80
N ARG A 615 29.54 2.10 -2.17
CA ARG A 615 30.22 3.40 -2.32
C ARG A 615 30.72 3.62 -3.75
N LEU A 616 31.36 2.61 -4.35
CA LEU A 616 31.98 2.74 -5.68
C LEU A 616 30.98 2.54 -6.83
N GLY A 617 29.93 1.74 -6.63
CA GLY A 617 28.85 1.48 -7.60
C GLY A 617 27.71 2.49 -7.58
N ASP A 618 27.75 3.52 -6.72
CA ASP A 618 26.74 4.58 -6.63
C ASP A 618 27.15 5.83 -7.44
N ARG A 619 26.41 6.11 -8.52
CA ARG A 619 26.60 7.31 -9.36
C ARG A 619 26.36 8.60 -8.59
N LEU A 620 25.50 8.56 -7.56
CA LEU A 620 25.04 9.71 -6.81
C LEU A 620 25.65 9.78 -5.39
N TRP A 621 26.78 9.10 -5.19
CA TRP A 621 27.59 9.21 -3.98
C TRP A 621 28.04 10.66 -3.73
N TRP A 622 28.01 11.14 -2.49
CA TRP A 622 28.18 12.57 -2.17
C TRP A 622 29.55 13.16 -2.58
N GLU A 623 30.62 12.36 -2.53
CA GLU A 623 31.97 12.78 -2.98
C GLU A 623 32.08 12.86 -4.52
N ASN A 624 31.18 12.23 -5.27
CA ASN A 624 31.31 12.09 -6.71
C ASN A 624 31.13 13.44 -7.44
N ARG A 625 31.94 13.66 -8.48
CA ARG A 625 32.01 14.94 -9.20
C ARG A 625 30.67 15.21 -9.90
N GLY A 626 30.10 16.39 -9.67
CA GLY A 626 28.81 16.81 -10.23
C GLY A 626 27.58 16.44 -9.40
N VAL A 627 27.70 15.65 -8.32
CA VAL A 627 26.59 15.39 -7.39
C VAL A 627 26.34 16.61 -6.49
N PHE A 628 27.42 17.15 -5.93
CA PHE A 628 27.46 18.42 -5.20
C PHE A 628 28.56 19.33 -5.75
N THR A 629 28.44 20.64 -5.54
CA THR A 629 29.53 21.60 -5.82
C THR A 629 30.70 21.39 -4.84
N LYS A 630 31.83 22.08 -5.06
CA LYS A 630 32.95 22.01 -4.09
C LYS A 630 32.53 22.62 -2.74
N ARG A 631 32.01 23.86 -2.74
CA ARG A 631 31.53 24.55 -1.54
C ARG A 631 30.48 23.73 -0.76
N GLN A 632 29.59 23.02 -1.47
CA GLN A 632 28.62 22.12 -0.84
C GLN A 632 29.30 20.96 -0.11
N ARG A 633 30.29 20.27 -0.70
CA ARG A 633 31.06 19.22 0.01
C ARG A 633 31.90 19.78 1.15
N ASP A 634 32.52 20.95 0.94
CA ASP A 634 33.34 21.64 1.93
C ASP A 634 32.49 22.03 3.18
N SER A 635 31.17 22.21 3.02
CA SER A 635 30.20 22.33 4.12
C SER A 635 29.71 20.97 4.67
N LEU A 636 29.27 20.03 3.81
CA LEU A 636 28.75 18.71 4.25
C LEU A 636 29.70 17.96 5.19
N ILE A 637 31.01 18.09 4.99
CA ILE A 637 32.04 17.38 5.77
C ILE A 637 32.12 17.85 7.25
N THR A 638 31.58 19.02 7.59
CA THR A 638 31.55 19.54 8.98
C THR A 638 30.38 19.00 9.80
N MET A 639 29.36 18.43 9.15
CA MET A 639 28.19 17.86 9.83
C MET A 639 28.59 16.76 10.82
N SER A 640 27.90 16.71 11.96
CA SER A 640 27.97 15.62 12.94
C SER A 640 26.57 15.13 13.32
N LEU A 641 26.44 13.84 13.67
CA LEU A 641 25.20 13.31 14.24
C LEU A 641 24.84 14.00 15.57
N ALA A 642 25.83 14.50 16.30
CA ALA A 642 25.63 15.31 17.50
C ALA A 642 24.85 16.61 17.22
N ARG A 643 25.18 17.33 16.12
CA ARG A 643 24.43 18.50 15.65
C ARG A 643 22.99 18.16 15.29
N ILE A 644 22.77 17.08 14.54
CA ILE A 644 21.42 16.59 14.17
C ILE A 644 20.59 16.24 15.42
N ILE A 645 21.20 15.65 16.45
CA ILE A 645 20.52 15.40 17.74
C ILE A 645 20.13 16.72 18.40
N CYS A 646 21.06 17.67 18.52
CA CYS A 646 20.80 19.00 19.10
C CYS A 646 19.70 19.79 18.37
N ASP A 647 19.66 19.72 17.04
CA ASP A 647 18.68 20.44 16.21
C ASP A 647 17.25 19.91 16.33
N ASN A 648 17.09 18.60 16.63
CA ASN A 648 15.81 17.90 16.48
C ASN A 648 15.23 17.32 17.79
N THR A 649 15.84 17.62 18.94
CA THR A 649 15.44 17.15 20.28
C THR A 649 15.35 18.30 21.30
N GLY A 650 15.06 17.98 22.56
CA GLY A 650 15.17 18.89 23.71
C GLY A 650 16.55 18.92 24.37
N LEU A 651 17.46 18.01 24.01
CA LEU A 651 18.77 17.85 24.65
C LEU A 651 19.59 19.15 24.59
N LYS A 652 20.28 19.45 25.70
CA LYS A 652 21.19 20.61 25.81
C LYS A 652 22.66 20.23 25.77
N LYS A 653 23.00 19.03 26.23
CA LYS A 653 24.34 18.44 26.14
C LYS A 653 24.29 17.12 25.36
N VAL A 654 25.34 16.81 24.61
CA VAL A 654 25.51 15.54 23.88
C VAL A 654 27.00 15.12 23.87
N PRO A 655 27.34 13.83 23.64
CA PRO A 655 28.71 13.48 23.29
C PRO A 655 29.07 14.08 21.92
N ALA A 656 30.30 14.58 21.76
CA ALA A 656 30.78 15.06 20.45
C ALA A 656 30.84 13.93 19.40
N ASP A 657 31.10 12.69 19.84
CA ASP A 657 30.95 11.44 19.09
C ASP A 657 29.85 10.61 19.78
N PRO A 658 28.59 10.62 19.27
CA PRO A 658 27.47 9.90 19.87
C PRO A 658 27.61 8.37 19.90
N PHE A 659 28.57 7.78 19.18
CA PHE A 659 28.83 6.34 19.17
C PHE A 659 29.80 5.90 20.27
N ARG A 660 30.64 6.80 20.80
CA ARG A 660 31.59 6.50 21.88
C ARG A 660 31.00 6.72 23.26
N LEU A 661 31.14 5.70 24.11
CA LEU A 661 30.78 5.80 25.52
C LEU A 661 31.77 6.72 26.24
N LYS A 662 31.23 7.66 27.02
CA LYS A 662 32.01 8.54 27.91
C LYS A 662 31.83 8.10 29.36
N ALA A 663 32.95 7.92 30.05
CA ALA A 663 32.94 7.55 31.46
C ALA A 663 32.49 8.73 32.35
N ASN A 664 32.90 9.95 32.01
CA ASN A 664 32.47 11.15 32.71
C ASN A 664 31.45 11.94 31.87
N LYS A 665 30.27 12.18 32.44
CA LYS A 665 29.20 13.00 31.84
C LYS A 665 29.60 14.45 31.61
N ALA A 666 30.61 14.97 32.35
CA ALA A 666 31.16 16.29 32.13
C ALA A 666 31.92 16.43 30.78
N GLU A 667 32.22 15.32 30.10
CA GLU A 667 32.77 15.31 28.73
C GLU A 667 31.71 15.55 27.64
N PHE A 668 30.43 15.71 28.01
CA PHE A 668 29.35 16.04 27.08
C PHE A 668 29.40 17.55 26.77
N VAL A 669 29.43 17.89 25.48
CA VAL A 669 29.50 19.27 24.99
C VAL A 669 28.12 19.91 24.92
N GLU A 670 28.04 21.23 25.13
CA GLU A 670 26.81 21.99 24.95
C GLU A 670 26.40 22.04 23.48
N CYS A 671 25.11 21.91 23.19
CA CYS A 671 24.55 22.04 21.85
C CYS A 671 24.73 23.43 21.24
N SER A 672 25.07 24.46 22.02
CA SER A 672 25.48 25.79 21.54
C SER A 672 26.95 25.85 21.10
N SER A 673 27.78 24.89 21.48
CA SER A 673 29.21 24.81 21.11
C SER A 673 29.47 23.99 19.83
N ILE A 674 28.49 23.21 19.38
CA ILE A 674 28.57 22.43 18.14
C ILE A 674 28.12 23.32 16.98
N ALA A 675 29.06 23.69 16.10
CA ALA A 675 28.78 24.57 14.96
C ALA A 675 27.61 24.09 14.08
N GLU A 676 26.83 25.05 13.59
CA GLU A 676 25.78 24.81 12.59
C GLU A 676 26.38 24.62 11.18
N ILE A 677 25.59 24.02 10.30
CA ILE A 677 26.02 23.65 8.95
C ILE A 677 25.73 24.81 8.01
N ASP A 678 26.73 25.26 7.26
CA ASP A 678 26.59 26.36 6.31
C ASP A 678 25.79 25.91 5.06
N PHE A 679 24.56 26.38 4.94
CA PHE A 679 23.70 26.14 3.78
C PHE A 679 23.79 27.23 2.70
N THR A 680 24.59 28.29 2.88
CA THR A 680 24.80 29.30 1.81
C THR A 680 25.31 28.71 0.48
N PRO A 681 26.03 27.57 0.42
CA PRO A 681 26.37 26.89 -0.83
C PRO A 681 25.17 26.27 -1.60
N TRP A 682 23.94 26.38 -1.10
CA TRP A 682 22.70 26.00 -1.79
C TRP A 682 21.89 27.18 -2.28
N ILE A 683 22.32 28.43 -2.07
CA ILE A 683 21.67 29.61 -2.66
C ILE A 683 21.83 29.55 -4.18
N ASP A 684 20.70 29.55 -4.88
CA ASP A 684 20.57 29.61 -6.33
C ASP A 684 20.27 31.07 -6.71
N SER A 685 21.21 31.71 -7.42
CA SER A 685 21.12 33.15 -7.74
C SER A 685 20.01 33.47 -8.75
N GLY A 686 19.38 32.47 -9.37
CA GLY A 686 18.24 32.66 -10.25
C GLY A 686 18.57 33.46 -11.51
N GLU A 687 19.83 33.41 -11.98
CA GLU A 687 20.27 34.08 -13.22
C GLU A 687 19.45 33.60 -14.42
N ARG A 688 18.45 34.40 -14.77
CA ARG A 688 17.74 34.29 -16.05
C ARG A 688 18.76 34.49 -17.15
N GLN A 689 18.71 33.65 -18.19
CA GLN A 689 19.34 33.96 -19.48
C GLN A 689 18.57 35.10 -20.16
N SER A 690 18.75 36.33 -19.65
CA SER A 690 18.29 37.55 -20.30
C SER A 690 19.22 37.85 -21.48
N GLN A 691 18.73 37.59 -22.69
CA GLN A 691 19.43 38.09 -23.88
C GLN A 691 19.51 39.62 -23.84
N SER A 692 20.63 40.15 -24.30
CA SER A 692 21.07 41.53 -24.07
C SER A 692 20.18 42.56 -24.75
N ALA A 693 19.97 43.69 -24.08
CA ALA A 693 19.25 44.84 -24.61
C ALA A 693 20.00 45.53 -25.76
N TYR A 694 19.26 46.31 -26.55
CA TYR A 694 19.79 47.51 -27.18
C TYR A 694 18.84 48.68 -26.87
N SER A 695 19.39 49.87 -26.66
CA SER A 695 18.65 51.08 -26.31
C SER A 695 18.49 52.01 -27.52
N GLY A 696 17.36 52.73 -27.56
CA GLY A 696 17.07 53.74 -28.57
C GLY A 696 15.70 54.35 -28.32
N ASN A 697 15.66 55.61 -27.89
CA ASN A 697 14.41 56.35 -27.72
C ASN A 697 13.94 56.86 -29.09
N GLU A 698 12.67 56.63 -29.44
CA GLU A 698 11.94 57.61 -30.24
C GLU A 698 10.43 57.53 -29.95
N VAL A 699 9.85 58.67 -29.55
CA VAL A 699 8.46 58.75 -29.05
C VAL A 699 7.48 58.82 -30.22
N SER A 700 7.32 57.69 -30.91
CA SER A 700 6.32 57.49 -31.96
C SER A 700 5.74 56.08 -31.97
N GLN A 701 6.55 55.05 -31.65
CA GLN A 701 6.10 53.65 -31.70
C GLN A 701 5.09 53.27 -30.60
N ALA A 702 5.04 54.00 -29.48
CA ALA A 702 4.19 53.67 -28.33
C ALA A 702 2.69 53.57 -28.68
N PHE A 703 2.20 54.43 -29.59
CA PHE A 703 0.78 54.46 -29.97
C PHE A 703 0.38 53.25 -30.84
N PHE A 704 1.26 52.83 -31.76
CA PHE A 704 1.05 51.64 -32.59
C PHE A 704 1.21 50.34 -31.79
N PHE A 705 2.22 50.29 -30.90
CA PHE A 705 2.46 49.13 -30.04
C PHE A 705 1.30 48.88 -29.06
N PHE A 706 0.70 49.96 -28.53
CA PHE A 706 -0.51 49.89 -27.70
C PHE A 706 -1.69 49.24 -28.43
N PHE A 707 -1.95 49.65 -29.68
CA PHE A 707 -3.05 49.08 -30.49
C PHE A 707 -2.80 47.63 -30.90
N PHE A 708 -1.55 47.28 -31.25
CA PHE A 708 -1.16 45.90 -31.57
C PHE A 708 -1.26 44.98 -30.35
N PHE A 709 -0.80 45.44 -29.18
CA PHE A 709 -0.94 44.73 -27.90
C PHE A 709 -2.42 44.52 -27.54
N PHE A 710 -3.29 45.53 -27.75
CA PHE A 710 -4.73 45.42 -27.51
C PHE A 710 -5.39 44.37 -28.41
N PHE A 711 -5.07 44.34 -29.71
CA PHE A 711 -5.56 43.31 -30.64
C PHE A 711 -5.11 41.90 -30.21
N PHE A 712 -3.82 41.74 -29.86
CA PHE A 712 -3.30 40.45 -29.39
C PHE A 712 -3.91 40.00 -28.05
N PHE A 713 -4.16 40.94 -27.13
CA PHE A 713 -4.85 40.68 -25.86
C PHE A 713 -6.29 40.18 -26.10
N PHE A 714 -7.04 40.84 -26.99
CA PHE A 714 -8.40 40.42 -27.35
C PHE A 714 -8.42 39.04 -28.03
N PHE A 715 -7.47 38.77 -28.92
CA PHE A 715 -7.29 37.47 -29.57
C PHE A 715 -6.90 36.35 -28.59
N PHE A 716 -5.96 36.61 -27.68
CA PHE A 716 -5.60 35.67 -26.61
C PHE A 716 -6.79 35.36 -25.69
N PHE A 717 -7.57 36.38 -25.34
CA PHE A 717 -8.76 36.23 -24.50
C PHE A 717 -9.84 35.35 -25.16
N PHE A 718 -10.03 35.47 -26.48
CA PHE A 718 -10.90 34.57 -27.25
C PHE A 718 -10.50 33.10 -27.09
N PHE A 719 -9.23 32.79 -27.36
CA PHE A 719 -8.73 31.42 -27.25
C PHE A 719 -8.78 30.90 -25.81
N PHE A 720 -8.50 31.74 -24.81
CA PHE A 720 -8.67 31.39 -23.41
C PHE A 720 -10.12 30.96 -23.09
N PHE A 721 -11.13 31.75 -23.50
CA PHE A 721 -12.54 31.40 -23.30
C PHE A 721 -12.94 30.13 -24.07
N PHE A 722 -12.48 29.97 -25.32
CA PHE A 722 -12.74 28.78 -26.14
C PHE A 722 -12.16 27.50 -25.50
N PHE A 723 -10.90 27.52 -25.05
CA PHE A 723 -10.27 26.36 -24.39
C PHE A 723 -10.87 26.08 -23.01
N PHE A 724 -11.17 27.10 -22.22
CA PHE A 724 -11.85 26.99 -20.93
C PHE A 724 -13.22 26.30 -21.08
N PHE A 725 -13.96 26.68 -22.12
CA PHE A 725 -15.25 26.08 -22.45
C PHE A 725 -15.13 24.61 -22.90
N PHE A 726 -14.20 24.32 -23.82
CA PHE A 726 -13.93 22.95 -24.29
C PHE A 726 -13.48 22.01 -23.15
N PHE A 727 -12.66 22.51 -22.22
CA PHE A 727 -12.24 21.76 -21.03
C PHE A 727 -13.41 21.37 -20.13
N PHE A 728 -14.35 22.30 -19.90
CA PHE A 728 -15.55 22.03 -19.08
C PHE A 728 -16.49 21.01 -19.74
N PHE A 729 -16.68 21.10 -21.07
CA PHE A 729 -17.43 20.11 -21.84
C PHE A 729 -16.88 18.69 -21.62
N PHE A 730 -15.56 18.54 -21.76
CA PHE A 730 -14.88 17.27 -21.55
C PHE A 730 -14.99 16.78 -20.11
N PHE A 731 -14.85 17.67 -19.12
CA PHE A 731 -15.03 17.33 -17.70
C PHE A 731 -16.45 16.84 -17.39
N PHE A 732 -17.48 17.51 -17.91
CA PHE A 732 -18.88 17.12 -17.74
C PHE A 732 -19.19 15.76 -18.40
N PHE A 733 -18.70 15.56 -19.63
CA PHE A 733 -18.85 14.29 -20.35
C PHE A 733 -18.13 13.13 -19.64
N PHE A 734 -16.91 13.36 -19.16
CA PHE A 734 -16.14 12.38 -18.39
C PHE A 734 -16.83 12.00 -17.07
N PHE A 735 -17.39 12.98 -16.35
CA PHE A 735 -18.16 12.72 -15.13
C PHE A 735 -19.39 11.84 -15.41
N PHE A 736 -20.17 12.15 -16.45
CA PHE A 736 -21.31 11.33 -16.87
C PHE A 736 -20.90 9.90 -17.23
N PHE A 737 -19.83 9.73 -18.00
CA PHE A 737 -19.29 8.41 -18.38
C PHE A 737 -18.84 7.62 -17.15
N PHE A 738 -18.11 8.24 -16.23
CA PHE A 738 -17.69 7.62 -14.96
C PHE A 738 -18.91 7.17 -14.13
N PHE A 739 -19.92 8.03 -13.99
CA PHE A 739 -21.16 7.73 -13.27
C PHE A 739 -21.90 6.55 -13.90
N PHE A 740 -22.06 6.54 -15.23
CA PHE A 740 -22.69 5.44 -15.98
C PHE A 740 -21.98 4.10 -15.72
N PHE A 741 -20.64 4.06 -15.82
CA PHE A 741 -19.87 2.85 -15.57
C PHE A 741 -19.89 2.39 -14.10
N PHE A 742 -19.85 3.34 -13.16
CA PHE A 742 -19.97 3.08 -11.72
C PHE A 742 -21.34 2.45 -11.38
N PHE A 743 -22.42 2.96 -11.97
CA PHE A 743 -23.77 2.46 -11.82
C PHE A 743 -23.94 1.06 -12.45
N PHE A 744 -23.45 0.87 -13.69
CA PHE A 744 -23.46 -0.42 -14.39
C PHE A 744 -22.69 -1.53 -13.64
N PHE A 745 -21.51 -1.21 -13.09
CA PHE A 745 -20.73 -2.17 -12.30
C PHE A 745 -21.49 -2.61 -11.04
N PHE A 746 -22.19 -1.68 -10.37
CA PHE A 746 -22.97 -1.96 -9.17
C PHE A 746 -24.19 -2.85 -9.45
N PHE A 747 -24.88 -2.63 -10.58
CA PHE A 747 -25.93 -3.52 -11.06
C PHE A 747 -25.43 -4.96 -11.20
N PHE A 748 -24.31 -5.14 -11.89
CA PHE A 748 -23.72 -6.45 -12.13
C PHE A 748 -23.27 -7.13 -10.84
N PHE A 749 -22.69 -6.36 -9.90
CA PHE A 749 -22.36 -6.85 -8.56
C PHE A 749 -23.59 -7.34 -7.78
N PHE A 750 -24.67 -6.55 -7.77
CA PHE A 750 -25.94 -6.91 -7.12
C PHE A 750 -26.57 -8.17 -7.73
N PHE A 751 -26.62 -8.24 -9.07
CA PHE A 751 -27.13 -9.39 -9.80
C PHE A 751 -26.32 -10.68 -9.51
N PHE A 752 -24.99 -10.60 -9.57
CA PHE A 752 -24.12 -11.75 -9.27
C PHE A 752 -24.23 -12.20 -7.80
N PHE A 753 -24.36 -11.24 -6.87
CA PHE A 753 -24.60 -11.53 -5.46
C PHE A 753 -25.91 -12.31 -5.24
N PHE A 754 -27.02 -11.84 -5.85
CA PHE A 754 -28.32 -12.52 -5.82
C PHE A 754 -28.25 -13.93 -6.41
N PHE A 755 -27.59 -14.10 -7.56
CA PHE A 755 -27.40 -15.40 -8.21
C PHE A 755 -26.63 -16.39 -7.32
N PHE A 756 -25.50 -15.97 -6.74
CA PHE A 756 -24.71 -16.83 -5.85
C PHE A 756 -25.47 -17.22 -4.58
N PHE A 757 -26.22 -16.28 -4.01
CA PHE A 757 -27.10 -16.51 -2.86
C PHE A 757 -28.18 -17.56 -3.18
N PHE A 758 -28.89 -17.41 -4.30
CA PHE A 758 -29.92 -18.35 -4.76
C PHE A 758 -29.35 -19.76 -4.95
N PHE A 759 -28.18 -19.89 -5.59
CA PHE A 759 -27.50 -21.16 -5.78
C PHE A 759 -27.12 -21.84 -4.45
N PHE A 760 -26.55 -21.08 -3.50
CA PHE A 760 -26.18 -21.60 -2.18
C PHE A 760 -27.40 -22.04 -1.35
N PHE A 761 -28.49 -21.27 -1.43
CA PHE A 761 -29.77 -21.56 -0.77
C PHE A 761 -30.44 -22.82 -1.34
N PHE A 762 -30.45 -22.98 -2.68
CA PHE A 762 -30.95 -24.18 -3.36
C PHE A 762 -30.12 -25.44 -2.99
N PHE A 763 -28.79 -25.33 -2.95
CA PHE A 763 -27.93 -26.45 -2.56
C PHE A 763 -28.19 -26.92 -1.12
N PHE A 764 -28.40 -25.99 -0.18
CA PHE A 764 -28.74 -26.33 1.20
C PHE A 764 -30.10 -27.03 1.31
N PHE A 765 -31.11 -26.58 0.57
CA PHE A 765 -32.42 -27.24 0.52
C PHE A 765 -32.33 -28.68 0.02
N PHE A 766 -31.60 -28.89 -1.09
CA PHE A 766 -31.35 -30.22 -1.64
C PHE A 766 -30.63 -31.14 -0.65
N PHE A 767 -29.60 -30.63 0.03
CA PHE A 767 -28.88 -31.38 1.07
C PHE A 767 -29.79 -31.74 2.26
N PHE A 768 -30.61 -30.80 2.74
CA PHE A 768 -31.58 -31.05 3.81
C PHE A 768 -32.60 -32.13 3.42
N PHE A 769 -33.14 -32.08 2.21
CA PHE A 769 -34.10 -33.08 1.70
C PHE A 769 -33.47 -34.47 1.58
N PHE A 770 -32.25 -34.55 1.02
CA PHE A 770 -31.48 -35.79 0.94
C PHE A 770 -31.18 -36.38 2.34
N PHE A 771 -30.83 -35.52 3.30
CA PHE A 771 -30.56 -35.90 4.68
C PHE A 771 -31.81 -36.46 5.38
N PHE A 772 -32.97 -35.82 5.21
CA PHE A 772 -34.26 -36.30 5.70
C PHE A 772 -34.63 -37.67 5.11
N PHE A 773 -34.43 -37.85 3.80
CA PHE A 773 -34.68 -39.12 3.10
C PHE A 773 -33.77 -40.25 3.61
N PHE A 774 -32.46 -40.00 3.74
CA PHE A 774 -31.51 -40.98 4.27
C PHE A 774 -31.84 -41.37 5.72
N PHE A 775 -32.24 -40.41 6.56
CA PHE A 775 -32.70 -40.68 7.91
C PHE A 775 -33.94 -41.58 7.92
N PHE A 776 -34.97 -41.26 7.14
CA PHE A 776 -36.20 -42.04 7.05
C PHE A 776 -35.92 -43.48 6.63
N PHE A 777 -35.03 -43.67 5.64
CA PHE A 777 -34.59 -44.99 5.19
C PHE A 777 -33.87 -45.79 6.29
N PHE A 778 -32.91 -45.16 7.00
CA PHE A 778 -32.18 -45.79 8.10
C PHE A 778 -33.10 -46.14 9.29
N PHE A 779 -34.05 -45.26 9.62
CA PHE A 779 -35.06 -45.46 10.67
C PHE A 779 -36.04 -46.59 10.32
N PHE A 780 -36.50 -46.67 9.06
CA PHE A 780 -37.32 -47.77 8.55
C PHE A 780 -36.57 -49.10 8.58
N PHE A 781 -35.30 -49.12 8.17
CA PHE A 781 -34.45 -50.31 8.24
C PHE A 781 -34.25 -50.80 9.68
N PHE A 782 -34.03 -49.89 10.63
CA PHE A 782 -33.92 -50.24 12.05
C PHE A 782 -35.24 -50.79 12.62
N PHE A 783 -36.40 -50.22 12.25
CA PHE A 783 -37.71 -50.74 12.65
C PHE A 783 -37.96 -52.14 12.08
N PHE A 784 -37.64 -52.35 10.80
CA PHE A 784 -37.75 -53.67 10.15
C PHE A 784 -36.83 -54.71 10.83
N PHE A 785 -35.59 -54.33 11.13
CA PHE A 785 -34.66 -55.19 11.86
C PHE A 785 -35.12 -55.49 13.28
N PHE A 786 -35.66 -54.51 14.01
CA PHE A 786 -36.27 -54.70 15.34
C PHE A 786 -37.48 -55.65 15.29
N PHE A 787 -38.35 -55.50 14.29
CA PHE A 787 -39.51 -56.37 14.11
C PHE A 787 -39.09 -57.82 13.77
N PHE A 788 -38.12 -57.99 12.87
CA PHE A 788 -37.56 -59.30 12.54
C PHE A 788 -36.85 -59.93 13.75
N PHE A 789 -36.10 -59.13 14.52
CA PHE A 789 -35.47 -59.55 15.78
C PHE A 789 -36.51 -59.99 16.82
N PHE A 790 -37.63 -59.26 16.97
CA PHE A 790 -38.73 -59.62 17.87
C PHE A 790 -39.44 -60.92 17.44
N PHE A 791 -39.67 -61.11 16.13
CA PHE A 791 -40.21 -62.36 15.59
C PHE A 791 -39.28 -63.55 15.86
N PHE A 792 -37.97 -63.38 15.65
CA PHE A 792 -36.96 -64.39 15.94
C PHE A 792 -36.82 -64.67 17.44
N PHE A 793 -36.92 -63.64 18.28
CA PHE A 793 -36.96 -63.75 19.75
C PHE A 793 -38.13 -64.64 20.20
N PHE A 794 -39.35 -64.34 19.74
CA PHE A 794 -40.55 -65.10 20.09
C PHE A 794 -40.44 -66.57 19.69
N PHE A 795 -39.84 -66.85 18.52
CA PHE A 795 -39.61 -68.22 18.04
C PHE A 795 -38.58 -69.00 18.87
N PHE A 796 -37.46 -68.37 19.27
CA PHE A 796 -36.39 -69.04 20.03
C PHE A 796 -36.59 -69.07 21.56
N PHE A 797 -37.45 -68.20 22.11
CA PHE A 797 -37.73 -68.11 23.55
C PHE A 797 -38.21 -69.44 24.16
N PHE A 798 -38.92 -70.27 23.38
CA PHE A 798 -39.40 -71.59 23.81
C PHE A 798 -38.33 -72.70 23.85
N PHE A 799 -37.15 -72.50 23.26
CA PHE A 799 -36.19 -73.59 23.03
C PHE A 799 -34.84 -73.49 23.77
N PHE A 800 -34.26 -72.29 23.98
CA PHE A 800 -32.93 -72.17 24.61
C PHE A 800 -32.77 -70.96 25.55
N PHE A 801 -32.91 -71.21 26.85
CA PHE A 801 -32.70 -70.22 27.93
C PHE A 801 -31.28 -69.62 27.97
N PHE A 802 -30.25 -70.34 27.48
CA PHE A 802 -28.87 -69.86 27.50
C PHE A 802 -28.54 -68.89 26.35
N PHE A 803 -28.97 -69.20 25.12
CA PHE A 803 -28.75 -68.34 23.95
C PHE A 803 -29.49 -66.99 24.05
N PHE A 804 -30.65 -67.01 24.71
CA PHE A 804 -31.44 -65.83 25.06
C PHE A 804 -30.60 -64.69 25.67
N PHE A 805 -29.68 -64.98 26.59
CA PHE A 805 -28.85 -63.96 27.24
C PHE A 805 -27.90 -63.27 26.26
N PHE A 806 -27.21 -64.05 25.42
CA PHE A 806 -26.31 -63.51 24.39
C PHE A 806 -27.07 -62.66 23.36
N PHE A 807 -28.26 -63.12 22.96
CA PHE A 807 -29.14 -62.41 22.03
C PHE A 807 -29.67 -61.09 22.61
N PHE A 808 -30.03 -61.08 23.89
CA PHE A 808 -30.43 -59.88 24.65
C PHE A 808 -29.26 -58.88 24.82
N PHE A 809 -28.05 -59.35 25.08
CA PHE A 809 -26.85 -58.50 25.16
C PHE A 809 -26.44 -57.92 23.79
N PHE A 810 -26.50 -58.74 22.72
CA PHE A 810 -26.26 -58.26 21.36
C PHE A 810 -27.29 -57.20 20.95
N PHE A 811 -28.56 -57.41 21.29
CA PHE A 811 -29.64 -56.44 21.08
C PHE A 811 -29.40 -55.14 21.85
N PHE A 812 -29.07 -55.23 23.14
CA PHE A 812 -28.71 -54.11 24.00
C PHE A 812 -27.58 -53.27 23.39
N PHE A 813 -26.53 -53.93 22.88
CA PHE A 813 -25.39 -53.27 22.23
C PHE A 813 -25.77 -52.63 20.89
N PHE A 814 -26.52 -53.33 20.03
CA PHE A 814 -27.03 -52.80 18.76
C PHE A 814 -27.98 -51.61 18.97
N PHE A 815 -28.86 -51.70 19.97
CA PHE A 815 -29.75 -50.64 20.40
C PHE A 815 -28.95 -49.42 20.86
N PHE A 816 -28.00 -49.59 21.79
CA PHE A 816 -27.12 -48.52 22.25
C PHE A 816 -26.33 -47.88 21.10
N PHE A 817 -25.78 -48.67 20.17
CA PHE A 817 -25.05 -48.16 19.01
C PHE A 817 -25.96 -47.34 18.07
N PHE A 818 -27.18 -47.81 17.79
CA PHE A 818 -28.17 -47.06 17.04
C PHE A 818 -28.52 -45.75 17.77
N PHE A 819 -28.85 -45.82 19.05
CA PHE A 819 -29.22 -44.69 19.92
C PHE A 819 -28.11 -43.61 19.97
N PHE A 820 -26.84 -44.04 20.03
CA PHE A 820 -25.65 -43.17 19.98
C PHE A 820 -25.42 -42.56 18.59
N PHE A 821 -25.45 -43.38 17.53
CA PHE A 821 -25.32 -42.90 16.14
C PHE A 821 -26.42 -41.89 15.80
N PHE A 822 -27.64 -42.16 16.24
CA PHE A 822 -28.82 -41.32 16.09
C PHE A 822 -28.63 -39.96 16.75
N PHE A 823 -28.16 -39.92 18.01
CA PHE A 823 -27.82 -38.68 18.70
C PHE A 823 -26.74 -37.88 17.96
N PHE A 824 -25.66 -38.54 17.56
CA PHE A 824 -24.56 -37.91 16.82
C PHE A 824 -25.02 -37.35 15.46
N PHE A 825 -25.88 -38.08 14.75
CA PHE A 825 -26.47 -37.68 13.48
C PHE A 825 -27.37 -36.45 13.64
N PHE A 826 -28.25 -36.42 14.65
CA PHE A 826 -29.11 -35.27 14.94
C PHE A 826 -28.31 -34.05 15.43
N PHE A 827 -27.26 -34.26 16.22
CA PHE A 827 -26.31 -33.21 16.61
C PHE A 827 -25.58 -32.60 15.41
N PHE A 828 -25.07 -33.44 14.49
CA PHE A 828 -24.35 -32.98 13.30
C PHE A 828 -25.26 -32.20 12.33
N PHE A 829 -26.49 -32.70 12.11
CA PHE A 829 -27.54 -32.00 11.38
C PHE A 829 -27.79 -30.60 11.94
N PHE A 830 -27.94 -30.52 13.26
CA PHE A 830 -28.25 -29.27 13.93
C PHE A 830 -27.08 -28.27 13.92
N PHE A 831 -25.85 -28.77 14.07
CA PHE A 831 -24.63 -27.98 13.88
C PHE A 831 -24.53 -27.43 12.45
N PHE A 832 -24.80 -28.25 11.43
CA PHE A 832 -24.78 -27.82 10.03
C PHE A 832 -25.87 -26.77 9.73
N PHE A 833 -27.07 -26.96 10.27
CA PHE A 833 -28.18 -26.01 10.19
C PHE A 833 -27.82 -24.65 10.79
N PHE A 834 -27.27 -24.63 12.01
CA PHE A 834 -26.79 -23.42 12.67
C PHE A 834 -25.67 -22.74 11.89
N PHE A 835 -24.71 -23.52 11.37
CA PHE A 835 -23.62 -23.00 10.55
C PHE A 835 -24.11 -22.36 9.24
N PHE A 836 -25.08 -22.98 8.56
CA PHE A 836 -25.73 -22.39 7.38
C PHE A 836 -26.39 -21.06 7.73
N PHE A 837 -27.21 -21.01 8.78
CA PHE A 837 -27.94 -19.79 9.12
C PHE A 837 -27.02 -18.66 9.61
N PHE A 838 -25.92 -19.01 10.28
CA PHE A 838 -24.85 -18.05 10.62
C PHE A 838 -24.13 -17.51 9.37
N PHE A 839 -23.71 -18.38 8.44
CA PHE A 839 -23.04 -17.96 7.21
C PHE A 839 -23.96 -17.10 6.34
N PHE A 840 -25.22 -17.49 6.25
CA PHE A 840 -26.31 -16.75 5.63
C PHE A 840 -26.40 -15.31 6.18
N PHE A 841 -26.53 -15.15 7.51
CA PHE A 841 -26.71 -13.84 8.14
C PHE A 841 -25.44 -12.98 8.00
N PHE A 842 -24.26 -13.60 8.05
CA PHE A 842 -22.99 -12.94 7.80
C PHE A 842 -22.88 -12.41 6.37
N PHE A 843 -23.32 -13.18 5.37
CA PHE A 843 -23.30 -12.79 3.95
C PHE A 843 -24.30 -11.67 3.65
N PHE A 844 -25.51 -11.74 4.25
CA PHE A 844 -26.53 -10.70 4.18
C PHE A 844 -26.07 -9.38 4.85
N PHE A 845 -25.44 -9.45 6.02
CA PHE A 845 -24.85 -8.30 6.70
C PHE A 845 -23.69 -7.68 5.90
N PHE A 846 -22.80 -8.51 5.34
CA PHE A 846 -21.69 -8.04 4.51
C PHE A 846 -22.19 -7.30 3.25
N PHE A 847 -23.25 -7.81 2.63
CA PHE A 847 -23.93 -7.14 1.52
C PHE A 847 -24.53 -5.80 1.91
N PHE A 848 -25.29 -5.74 3.01
CA PHE A 848 -25.89 -4.49 3.48
C PHE A 848 -24.83 -3.44 3.84
N PHE A 849 -23.71 -3.86 4.45
CA PHE A 849 -22.56 -2.98 4.70
C PHE A 849 -21.91 -2.47 3.40
N PHE A 850 -21.70 -3.33 2.40
CA PHE A 850 -21.13 -2.93 1.11
C PHE A 850 -22.07 -1.98 0.35
N PHE A 851 -23.37 -2.26 0.36
CA PHE A 851 -24.41 -1.39 -0.17
C PHE A 851 -24.37 0.00 0.49
N PHE A 852 -24.34 0.06 1.82
CA PHE A 852 -24.27 1.33 2.57
C PHE A 852 -22.99 2.11 2.27
N PHE A 853 -21.84 1.44 2.21
CA PHE A 853 -20.57 2.07 1.83
C PHE A 853 -20.60 2.63 0.40
N PHE A 854 -21.18 1.89 -0.55
CA PHE A 854 -21.36 2.34 -1.93
C PHE A 854 -22.26 3.58 -2.01
N PHE A 855 -23.40 3.56 -1.32
CA PHE A 855 -24.35 4.67 -1.26
C PHE A 855 -23.73 5.94 -0.64
N PHE A 856 -22.93 5.79 0.42
CA PHE A 856 -22.18 6.89 1.02
C PHE A 856 -21.10 7.47 0.08
N PHE A 857 -20.33 6.61 -0.59
CA PHE A 857 -19.32 7.04 -1.57
C PHE A 857 -19.96 7.76 -2.76
N PHE A 858 -21.10 7.26 -3.24
CA PHE A 858 -21.89 7.87 -4.29
C PHE A 858 -22.36 9.29 -3.91
N PHE A 859 -22.96 9.44 -2.72
CA PHE A 859 -23.41 10.73 -2.19
C PHE A 859 -22.26 11.74 -2.07
N PHE A 860 -21.11 11.32 -1.53
CA PHE A 860 -19.90 12.14 -1.42
C PHE A 860 -19.38 12.60 -2.80
N PHE A 861 -19.32 11.69 -3.78
CA PHE A 861 -18.84 12.00 -5.13
C PHE A 861 -19.77 12.96 -5.88
N PHE A 862 -21.10 12.76 -5.74
CA PHE A 862 -22.10 13.66 -6.33
C PHE A 862 -22.03 15.07 -5.72
N PHE A 863 -21.89 15.16 -4.39
CA PHE A 863 -21.69 16.43 -3.68
C PHE A 863 -20.41 17.16 -4.14
N PHE A 864 -19.29 16.44 -4.25
CA PHE A 864 -18.01 17.01 -4.71
C PHE A 864 -18.10 17.56 -6.14
N PHE A 865 -18.80 16.86 -7.04
CA PHE A 865 -19.02 17.32 -8.41
C PHE A 865 -19.87 18.61 -8.44
N PHE A 866 -20.98 18.66 -7.70
CA PHE A 866 -21.84 19.85 -7.67
C PHE A 866 -21.12 21.07 -7.06
N PHE A 867 -20.25 20.85 -6.07
CA PHE A 867 -19.36 21.88 -5.53
C PHE A 867 -18.36 22.39 -6.57
N PHE A 868 -17.65 21.50 -7.28
CA PHE A 868 -16.68 21.89 -8.31
C PHE A 868 -17.35 22.61 -9.49
N PHE A 869 -18.54 22.14 -9.90
CA PHE A 869 -19.38 22.76 -10.91
C PHE A 869 -19.73 24.22 -10.53
N PHE A 870 -20.19 24.45 -9.31
CA PHE A 870 -20.53 25.79 -8.81
C PHE A 870 -19.30 26.70 -8.71
N PHE A 871 -18.17 26.19 -8.23
CA PHE A 871 -16.90 26.92 -8.19
C PHE A 871 -16.42 27.34 -9.59
N PHE A 872 -16.53 26.44 -10.58
CA PHE A 872 -16.16 26.73 -11.97
C PHE A 872 -17.06 27.81 -12.59
N PHE A 873 -18.39 27.70 -12.38
CA PHE A 873 -19.35 28.68 -12.89
C PHE A 873 -19.14 30.07 -12.27
N PHE A 874 -18.83 30.14 -10.97
CA PHE A 874 -18.44 31.38 -10.29
C PHE A 874 -17.17 31.99 -10.89
N PHE A 875 -16.12 31.18 -11.12
CA PHE A 875 -14.87 31.65 -11.71
C PHE A 875 -15.05 32.18 -13.14
N PHE A 876 -15.85 31.51 -13.97
CA PHE A 876 -16.24 31.98 -15.30
C PHE A 876 -16.90 33.36 -15.25
N PHE A 877 -17.91 33.53 -14.39
CA PHE A 877 -18.65 34.79 -14.28
C PHE A 877 -17.76 35.93 -13.75
N PHE A 878 -16.83 35.65 -12.83
CA PHE A 878 -15.84 36.62 -12.35
C PHE A 878 -14.91 37.11 -13.49
N PHE A 879 -14.35 36.19 -14.30
CA PHE A 879 -13.48 36.58 -15.42
C PHE A 879 -14.25 37.31 -16.53
N PHE A 880 -15.49 36.92 -16.79
CA PHE A 880 -16.37 37.63 -17.73
C PHE A 880 -16.67 39.06 -17.26
N PHE A 881 -17.01 39.25 -15.98
CA PHE A 881 -17.26 40.57 -15.40
C PHE A 881 -16.01 41.46 -15.38
N PHE A 882 -14.84 40.91 -15.02
CA PHE A 882 -13.56 41.62 -15.04
C PHE A 882 -13.21 42.14 -16.45
N PHE A 883 -13.39 41.31 -17.46
CA PHE A 883 -13.18 41.69 -18.86
C PHE A 883 -14.17 42.75 -19.34
N PHE A 884 -15.46 42.60 -19.00
CA PHE A 884 -16.49 43.59 -19.32
C PHE A 884 -16.22 44.95 -18.68
N PHE A 885 -15.75 44.99 -17.43
CA PHE A 885 -15.33 46.21 -16.74
C PHE A 885 -14.13 46.87 -17.43
N PHE A 886 -13.09 46.10 -17.78
CA PHE A 886 -11.91 46.62 -18.50
C PHE A 886 -12.29 47.16 -19.88
N PHE A 887 -13.17 46.48 -20.60
CA PHE A 887 -13.70 46.93 -21.88
C PHE A 887 -14.51 48.22 -21.76
N PHE A 888 -15.40 48.34 -20.76
CA PHE A 888 -16.18 49.55 -20.51
C PHE A 888 -15.28 50.75 -20.19
N PHE A 889 -14.26 50.56 -19.34
CA PHE A 889 -13.26 51.59 -19.03
C PHE A 889 -12.49 52.05 -20.28
N PHE A 890 -12.06 51.12 -21.13
CA PHE A 890 -11.35 51.43 -22.38
C PHE A 890 -12.25 52.17 -23.38
N PHE A 891 -13.51 51.72 -23.54
CA PHE A 891 -14.49 52.38 -24.41
C PHE A 891 -14.80 53.81 -23.95
N PHE A 892 -14.97 54.02 -22.65
CA PHE A 892 -15.16 55.35 -22.06
C PHE A 892 -13.95 56.27 -22.30
N PHE A 893 -12.72 55.75 -22.09
CA PHE A 893 -11.49 56.52 -22.34
C PHE A 893 -11.32 56.88 -23.82
N PHE A 894 -11.62 55.96 -24.73
CA PHE A 894 -11.59 56.21 -26.18
C PHE A 894 -12.65 57.22 -26.62
N PHE A 895 -13.88 57.12 -26.09
CA PHE A 895 -14.95 58.09 -26.36
C PHE A 895 -14.59 59.50 -25.84
N PHE A 896 -13.99 59.60 -24.66
CA PHE A 896 -13.49 60.86 -24.11
C PHE A 896 -12.38 61.48 -24.97
N PHE A 897 -11.42 60.66 -25.44
CA PHE A 897 -10.35 61.11 -26.33
C PHE A 897 -10.88 61.57 -27.69
N PHE A 898 -11.84 60.85 -28.27
CA PHE A 898 -12.52 61.21 -29.51
C PHE A 898 -13.32 62.53 -29.37
N PHE A 899 -14.05 62.69 -28.26
CA PHE A 899 -14.77 63.93 -27.94
C PHE A 899 -13.82 65.12 -27.77
N PHE A 900 -12.68 64.94 -27.11
CA PHE A 900 -11.66 65.98 -26.94
C PHE A 900 -11.02 66.39 -28.29
N PHE A 901 -10.72 65.42 -29.15
CA PHE A 901 -10.20 65.68 -30.50
C PHE A 901 -11.22 66.41 -31.38
N PHE A 902 -12.50 66.03 -31.30
CA PHE A 902 -13.60 66.69 -32.01
C PHE A 902 -13.85 68.12 -31.49
N PHE A 903 -13.77 68.35 -30.18
CA PHE A 903 -13.90 69.68 -29.56
C PHE A 903 -12.79 70.65 -30.01
N PHE A 904 -11.55 70.16 -30.18
CA PHE A 904 -10.45 70.95 -30.74
C PHE A 904 -10.70 71.34 -32.21
N PHE A 905 -11.31 70.45 -33.01
CA PHE A 905 -11.66 70.72 -34.40
C PHE A 905 -12.86 71.68 -34.55
N PHE A 906 -13.81 71.63 -33.61
CA PHE A 906 -15.05 72.42 -33.59
C PHE A 906 -14.80 73.94 -33.56
N PHE A 907 -13.69 74.41 -32.96
CA PHE A 907 -13.36 75.84 -32.89
C PHE A 907 -12.86 76.43 -34.23
N PHE A 908 -12.43 75.60 -35.19
CA PHE A 908 -11.84 76.09 -36.44
C PHE A 908 -12.84 76.23 -37.61
N PHE A 909 -14.02 75.59 -37.54
CA PHE A 909 -14.97 75.57 -38.66
C PHE A 909 -16.43 75.66 -38.22
N PHE A 910 -16.82 76.82 -37.69
CA PHE A 910 -18.23 77.18 -37.50
C PHE A 910 -18.66 78.20 -38.56
N PHE A 911 -19.94 78.15 -38.93
CA PHE A 911 -20.61 79.11 -39.84
C PHE A 911 -20.28 79.03 -41.36
N PHE A 912 -20.34 77.84 -41.96
CA PHE A 912 -20.81 77.74 -43.35
C PHE A 912 -21.75 76.54 -43.58
N PHE A 913 -22.85 76.83 -44.29
CA PHE A 913 -23.93 75.92 -44.71
C PHE A 913 -24.63 75.03 -43.67
N PHE A 914 -25.66 75.62 -43.05
CA PHE A 914 -26.75 74.91 -42.40
C PHE A 914 -27.56 74.09 -43.43
N PHE A 915 -28.04 72.90 -43.06
CA PHE A 915 -29.02 72.09 -43.83
C PHE A 915 -28.55 71.35 -45.10
N PHE A 916 -27.27 70.95 -45.23
CA PHE A 916 -27.01 69.62 -45.84
C PHE A 916 -26.94 68.59 -44.70
N PHE A 917 -28.10 68.31 -44.11
CA PHE A 917 -29.03 67.26 -44.56
C PHE A 917 -28.47 65.89 -44.20
N PHE A 918 -29.16 65.20 -43.27
CA PHE A 918 -28.68 63.98 -42.64
C PHE A 918 -27.23 64.22 -42.10
N PHE A 919 -27.06 64.69 -40.86
CA PHE A 919 -27.71 64.14 -39.66
C PHE A 919 -27.61 62.58 -39.56
N PHE A 920 -26.91 61.96 -40.53
CA PHE A 920 -26.50 60.56 -40.69
C PHE A 920 -25.72 60.10 -39.46
N PHE A 921 -24.75 60.91 -39.02
CA PHE A 921 -23.97 60.64 -37.83
C PHE A 921 -24.39 61.43 -36.58
N PHE A 922 -25.17 62.51 -36.72
CA PHE A 922 -25.91 63.11 -35.58
C PHE A 922 -26.80 62.07 -34.89
N PHE A 923 -27.36 61.13 -35.67
CA PHE A 923 -28.17 60.04 -35.14
C PHE A 923 -27.58 58.65 -35.44
N PHE A 924 -26.31 58.56 -35.86
CA PHE A 924 -25.42 57.46 -35.42
C PHE A 924 -24.92 57.72 -33.98
N PHE A 925 -24.91 58.96 -33.52
CA PHE A 925 -25.02 59.24 -32.09
C PHE A 925 -26.36 58.77 -31.46
N PHE A 926 -27.28 58.17 -32.26
CA PHE A 926 -28.36 57.27 -31.80
C PHE A 926 -28.23 55.79 -32.25
N PHE A 927 -27.69 55.46 -33.44
CA PHE A 927 -27.09 54.15 -33.81
C PHE A 927 -25.66 54.11 -33.24
N PHE A 928 -25.43 53.80 -31.98
CA PHE A 928 -26.28 52.90 -31.22
C PHE A 928 -26.22 53.28 -29.74
N PHE A 929 -26.61 54.53 -29.40
CA PHE A 929 -27.26 54.87 -28.11
C PHE A 929 -28.35 53.84 -27.80
N PHE A 930 -29.08 53.47 -28.85
CA PHE A 930 -30.09 52.43 -28.80
C PHE A 930 -29.49 51.01 -28.59
N PHE A 931 -28.16 50.76 -28.54
CA PHE A 931 -27.40 49.51 -28.13
C PHE A 931 -26.56 49.71 -26.87
N PHE A 932 -26.13 50.93 -26.63
CA PHE A 932 -25.98 51.45 -25.28
C PHE A 932 -27.31 51.38 -24.48
N PHE A 933 -28.40 50.90 -25.13
CA PHE A 933 -29.62 50.32 -24.55
C PHE A 933 -29.84 48.83 -24.96
N PHE A 934 -29.88 48.49 -26.26
CA PHE A 934 -30.09 47.14 -26.87
C PHE A 934 -28.93 46.15 -26.69
N PHE A 935 -27.80 46.53 -26.09
CA PHE A 935 -26.82 45.59 -25.50
C PHE A 935 -26.32 46.03 -24.12
N PHE A 936 -27.17 46.79 -23.43
CA PHE A 936 -27.00 47.30 -22.07
C PHE A 936 -28.15 46.76 -21.20
N PHE A 937 -29.39 46.98 -21.64
CA PHE A 937 -30.56 46.20 -21.24
C PHE A 937 -30.73 44.88 -22.03
N PHE A 938 -30.00 44.56 -23.14
CA PHE A 938 -29.89 43.14 -23.61
C PHE A 938 -28.95 42.25 -22.78
N PHE A 939 -28.84 42.63 -21.52
CA PHE A 939 -29.63 41.93 -20.49
C PHE A 939 -28.60 41.70 -19.36
N PHE A 940 -28.67 42.35 -18.20
CA PHE A 940 -29.85 42.97 -17.53
C PHE A 940 -31.17 42.14 -17.61
N PHE A 941 -30.98 40.90 -18.05
CA PHE A 941 -31.78 39.67 -18.05
C PHE A 941 -30.83 38.47 -18.31
N PHE A 942 -29.57 38.64 -18.76
CA PHE A 942 -28.48 37.72 -18.40
C PHE A 942 -27.87 38.09 -17.03
N PHE A 943 -28.25 39.27 -16.49
CA PHE A 943 -28.44 39.53 -15.05
C PHE A 943 -29.80 39.00 -14.59
N PHE A 944 -29.98 38.66 -13.32
CA PHE A 944 -31.23 38.16 -12.72
C PHE A 944 -31.87 36.88 -13.34
N PHE A 945 -32.20 36.86 -14.62
CA PHE A 945 -32.01 35.69 -15.49
C PHE A 945 -30.50 35.71 -15.90
N PHE A 946 -29.91 34.81 -16.64
CA PHE A 946 -29.77 33.48 -16.09
C PHE A 946 -28.97 33.45 -14.72
N PHE A 947 -29.55 34.00 -13.62
CA PHE A 947 -28.96 34.17 -12.26
C PHE A 947 -29.83 33.67 -11.07
N PHE A 948 -31.16 33.87 -11.07
CA PHE A 948 -32.16 33.06 -10.34
C PHE A 948 -32.79 32.02 -11.29
N PHE A 949 -32.47 32.09 -12.60
CA PHE A 949 -32.22 30.85 -13.35
C PHE A 949 -31.28 30.02 -12.51
N PHE A 950 -31.83 28.90 -12.12
CA PHE A 950 -31.16 27.63 -12.05
C PHE A 950 -29.73 27.65 -11.46
N PHE A 951 -29.40 28.17 -10.26
CA PHE A 951 -30.06 28.81 -9.08
C PHE A 951 -30.90 28.07 -8.03
N PHE A 952 -32.24 27.92 -8.05
CA PHE A 952 -33.11 27.66 -9.20
C PHE A 952 -33.06 26.15 -9.57
N PHE A 953 -31.82 25.67 -9.67
CA PHE A 953 -31.37 24.29 -9.71
C PHE A 953 -31.07 23.90 -8.26
N PHE A 954 -30.69 24.86 -7.42
CA PHE A 954 -31.18 25.07 -6.04
C PHE A 954 -30.83 23.98 -5.03
N PHE A 955 -31.20 24.27 -3.79
CA PHE A 955 -32.33 23.64 -3.06
C PHE A 955 -33.29 22.64 -3.80
N PHE A 956 -33.04 22.24 -5.05
CA PHE A 956 -33.89 21.52 -6.00
C PHE A 956 -33.05 20.59 -6.93
N PHE A 957 -31.74 20.48 -6.66
CA PHE A 957 -30.94 19.27 -6.69
C PHE A 957 -30.06 19.13 -5.43
N PHE A 958 -30.18 20.04 -4.45
CA PHE A 958 -30.21 19.67 -3.02
C PHE A 958 -31.62 20.10 -2.46
N PHE A 959 -32.81 20.29 -1.81
CA PHE A 959 -33.76 19.39 -1.07
C PHE A 959 -34.31 18.27 -1.97
N PHE A 960 -34.50 18.52 -3.28
CA PHE A 960 -34.45 17.44 -4.27
C PHE A 960 -33.03 16.86 -4.27
N PHE A 961 -32.86 15.58 -4.43
CA PHE A 961 -33.62 14.64 -3.66
C PHE A 961 -32.47 14.32 -2.67
N PHE A 962 -32.41 15.17 -1.66
CA PHE A 962 -31.51 15.17 -0.48
C PHE A 962 -32.18 14.32 0.59
N PHE A 963 -33.50 14.46 0.61
CA PHE A 963 -34.43 13.35 0.61
C PHE A 963 -34.30 12.45 -0.68
N PHE A 964 -33.12 11.94 -1.16
CA PHE A 964 -32.96 10.77 -2.11
C PHE A 964 -32.21 9.63 -1.44
N PHE A 965 -32.90 8.84 -0.65
CA PHE A 965 -34.26 9.08 -0.23
C PHE A 965 -34.18 9.14 1.31
N PHE A 966 -34.68 10.19 1.99
CA PHE A 966 -34.60 10.26 3.47
C PHE A 966 -35.78 9.48 4.08
N PHE A 967 -36.72 8.99 3.26
CA PHE A 967 -37.45 7.72 3.50
C PHE A 967 -36.72 6.49 2.85
N PHE A 968 -35.39 6.54 2.60
CA PHE A 968 -34.38 5.45 2.33
C PHE A 968 -33.18 5.46 3.32
N PHE A 969 -32.94 6.56 4.02
CA PHE A 969 -33.02 6.49 5.49
C PHE A 969 -34.48 6.06 5.82
N PHE A 970 -34.80 5.04 6.59
CA PHE A 970 -36.20 4.58 6.84
C PHE A 970 -37.01 3.82 5.75
N PHE A 971 -36.70 3.88 4.46
CA PHE A 971 -36.65 2.61 3.71
C PHE A 971 -35.43 1.97 4.35
N PHE A 972 -35.67 0.97 5.17
CA PHE A 972 -34.66 -0.03 5.45
C PHE A 972 -33.47 0.41 6.36
N PHE A 973 -33.56 1.59 6.99
CA PHE A 973 -33.10 1.82 8.40
C PHE A 973 -33.90 0.91 9.33
N PHE A 974 -35.21 0.86 9.09
CA PHE A 974 -36.14 -0.12 9.62
C PHE A 974 -36.32 -1.17 8.49
N PHE A 975 -35.34 -2.09 8.23
CA PHE A 975 -35.45 -3.19 7.20
C PHE A 975 -35.66 -4.64 7.70
N PHE A 976 -36.47 -4.93 8.66
CA PHE A 976 -37.32 -4.06 9.43
C PHE A 976 -36.44 -3.69 10.69
N PHE A 977 -36.79 -2.80 11.63
CA PHE A 977 -36.06 -2.67 12.94
C PHE A 977 -36.49 -3.82 13.87
N PHE A 978 -36.57 -4.96 13.22
CA PHE A 978 -37.73 -5.83 13.14
C PHE A 978 -37.44 -6.87 12.01
N PHE A 979 -36.30 -6.81 11.29
CA PHE A 979 -35.49 -7.97 10.90
C PHE A 979 -34.31 -8.13 11.88
N PHE A 980 -34.01 -7.05 12.62
CA PHE A 980 -33.76 -7.13 14.07
C PHE A 980 -34.96 -7.80 14.77
N PHE A 981 -35.94 -7.12 15.39
CA PHE A 981 -36.98 -7.75 16.23
C PHE A 981 -37.76 -8.98 15.64
N PHE A 982 -38.07 -9.01 14.33
CA PHE A 982 -38.60 -10.17 13.60
C PHE A 982 -37.55 -10.59 12.53
N PHE A 983 -36.41 -11.12 12.94
CA PHE A 983 -36.44 -12.35 13.72
C PHE A 983 -35.22 -12.43 14.70
N PHE A 984 -35.18 -11.49 15.63
CA PHE A 984 -34.68 -11.61 17.02
C PHE A 984 -35.45 -12.74 17.74
N PHE A 985 -36.72 -12.89 17.36
CA PHE A 985 -37.50 -14.10 17.56
C PHE A 985 -37.38 -15.13 16.39
N PHE A 986 -36.24 -15.21 15.67
CA PHE A 986 -35.68 -16.47 15.06
C PHE A 986 -35.16 -17.42 16.13
N PHE A 987 -35.41 -17.05 17.37
CA PHE A 987 -36.52 -17.63 18.11
C PHE A 987 -35.88 -17.70 19.49
N PHE A 988 -36.34 -16.81 20.37
CA PHE A 988 -36.07 -16.88 21.81
C PHE A 988 -36.93 -18.04 22.38
N PHE A 989 -36.71 -19.22 21.79
CA PHE A 989 -37.70 -20.23 21.36
C PHE A 989 -36.92 -21.34 20.62
N PHE A 990 -35.90 -21.00 19.80
CA PHE A 990 -34.81 -21.86 19.31
C PHE A 990 -33.64 -21.84 20.30
N PHE A 991 -33.59 -20.78 21.10
CA PHE A 991 -33.17 -20.74 22.51
C PHE A 991 -33.96 -21.69 23.44
N PHE A 992 -35.05 -22.33 22.97
CA PHE A 992 -35.73 -23.42 23.71
C PHE A 992 -35.87 -24.75 22.94
N PHE A 993 -35.82 -24.73 21.60
CA PHE A 993 -35.28 -25.83 20.81
C PHE A 993 -33.94 -26.21 21.44
N PHE A 994 -33.73 -27.49 21.72
CA PHE A 994 -32.52 -27.97 22.41
C PHE A 994 -32.21 -27.41 23.80
N PHE A 995 -32.93 -26.44 24.36
CA PHE A 995 -33.02 -26.33 25.83
C PHE A 995 -33.72 -27.59 26.35
N PHE A 996 -34.85 -27.98 25.72
CA PHE A 996 -35.59 -29.17 26.12
C PHE A 996 -35.31 -30.44 25.32
N PHE A 997 -34.93 -30.43 24.02
CA PHE A 997 -34.47 -31.69 23.38
C PHE A 997 -33.29 -32.26 24.16
N PHE A 998 -32.37 -31.39 24.63
CA PHE A 998 -31.23 -31.78 25.45
C PHE A 998 -31.64 -32.21 26.87
N PHE A 999 -32.58 -31.49 27.53
CA PHE A 999 -33.12 -31.91 28.84
C PHE A 999 -33.95 -33.22 28.78
N PHE A 1000 -34.61 -33.49 27.65
CA PHE A 1000 -35.38 -34.71 27.41
C PHE A 1000 -34.47 -35.87 26.99
N PHE A 1001 -33.37 -35.57 26.30
CA PHE A 1001 -32.26 -36.50 26.11
C PHE A 1001 -31.56 -36.85 27.45
N PHE A 1002 -31.56 -35.89 28.37
CA PHE A 1002 -31.21 -36.09 29.79
C PHE A 1002 -32.24 -36.96 30.55
N PHE A 1003 -33.33 -37.44 29.91
CA PHE A 1003 -34.10 -38.62 30.36
C PHE A 1003 -34.07 -39.83 29.40
N PHE A 1004 -33.80 -39.66 28.09
CA PHE A 1004 -33.35 -40.74 27.18
C PHE A 1004 -32.25 -41.59 27.82
N PHE A 1005 -31.34 -40.95 28.58
CA PHE A 1005 -30.34 -41.67 29.37
C PHE A 1005 -30.71 -41.88 30.85
N PHE A 1006 -31.54 -41.06 31.50
CA PHE A 1006 -32.01 -41.36 32.87
C PHE A 1006 -32.92 -42.61 32.92
N PHE A 1007 -33.58 -42.98 31.82
CA PHE A 1007 -34.22 -44.29 31.71
C PHE A 1007 -33.28 -45.41 31.25
N PHE A 1008 -32.22 -45.12 30.48
CA PHE A 1008 -31.10 -46.06 30.26
C PHE A 1008 -30.43 -46.44 31.59
N PHE A 1009 -30.36 -45.49 32.51
CA PHE A 1009 -30.00 -45.61 33.93
C PHE A 1009 -30.98 -46.47 34.75
N PHE A 1010 -32.12 -46.92 34.21
CA PHE A 1010 -32.91 -48.04 34.75
C PHE A 1010 -32.84 -49.32 33.87
N PHE A 1011 -32.73 -49.14 32.55
CA PHE A 1011 -32.53 -50.21 31.55
C PHE A 1011 -31.23 -51.01 31.73
N PHE A 1012 -30.29 -50.57 32.58
CA PHE A 1012 -29.27 -51.46 33.15
C PHE A 1012 -29.36 -51.68 34.68
N PHE A 1013 -29.88 -50.73 35.46
CA PHE A 1013 -29.98 -50.88 36.92
C PHE A 1013 -30.84 -52.08 37.33
N PHE A 1014 -31.93 -52.38 36.61
CA PHE A 1014 -32.66 -53.64 36.82
C PHE A 1014 -32.08 -54.83 36.03
N PHE A 1015 -31.65 -54.64 34.78
CA PHE A 1015 -30.99 -55.67 33.94
C PHE A 1015 -29.95 -56.42 34.76
N PHE A 1016 -29.09 -55.67 35.49
CA PHE A 1016 -28.02 -56.26 36.27
C PHE A 1016 -28.33 -56.46 37.76
N PHE A 1017 -29.24 -55.72 38.40
CA PHE A 1017 -29.65 -56.09 39.78
C PHE A 1017 -30.42 -57.43 39.79
N PHE A 1018 -31.14 -57.76 38.72
CA PHE A 1018 -31.67 -59.12 38.53
C PHE A 1018 -30.60 -60.10 38.00
N PHE A 1019 -29.59 -59.65 37.24
CA PHE A 1019 -28.46 -60.54 36.90
C PHE A 1019 -27.58 -60.88 38.12
N PHE A 1020 -27.53 -60.00 39.13
CA PHE A 1020 -26.98 -60.27 40.46
C PHE A 1020 -27.82 -61.30 41.24
N PHE A 1021 -29.06 -61.56 40.82
CA PHE A 1021 -29.89 -62.69 41.24
C PHE A 1021 -29.80 -63.92 40.31
N PHE A 1022 -29.16 -63.84 39.12
CA PHE A 1022 -29.07 -64.95 38.15
C PHE A 1022 -28.32 -66.19 38.66
N PHE A 1023 -27.71 -66.09 39.85
CA PHE A 1023 -26.89 -67.15 40.43
C PHE A 1023 -27.18 -67.48 41.91
N PHE A 1024 -28.14 -66.81 42.59
CA PHE A 1024 -28.33 -67.00 44.04
C PHE A 1024 -29.71 -67.53 44.50
N PHE A 1025 -30.70 -67.73 43.63
CA PHE A 1025 -31.79 -68.66 43.97
C PHE A 1025 -32.24 -69.54 42.81
N PHE A 1026 -31.62 -70.71 42.75
CA PHE A 1026 -31.81 -71.80 41.79
C PHE A 1026 -33.17 -72.53 41.96
N PHE A 1027 -34.26 -71.85 42.37
CA PHE A 1027 -35.52 -72.54 42.71
C PHE A 1027 -36.83 -71.71 42.64
N PHE A 1028 -37.16 -71.07 41.49
CA PHE A 1028 -38.59 -70.87 41.14
C PHE A 1028 -38.81 -70.63 39.64
N PHE A 1029 -39.48 -71.56 38.95
CA PHE A 1029 -39.62 -71.53 37.47
C PHE A 1029 -40.94 -70.88 36.98
N PHE A 1030 -42.05 -71.05 37.71
CA PHE A 1030 -43.38 -70.71 37.18
C PHE A 1030 -43.75 -69.22 37.29
N PHE A 1031 -43.44 -68.58 38.42
CA PHE A 1031 -43.69 -67.14 38.63
C PHE A 1031 -42.85 -66.24 37.70
N PHE A 1032 -41.69 -66.75 37.27
CA PHE A 1032 -40.74 -66.06 36.39
C PHE A 1032 -41.33 -65.79 34.99
N PHE A 1033 -42.02 -66.76 34.39
CA PHE A 1033 -42.55 -66.64 33.02
C PHE A 1033 -43.56 -65.49 32.88
N PHE A 1034 -44.49 -65.36 33.84
CA PHE A 1034 -45.54 -64.34 33.79
C PHE A 1034 -44.98 -62.93 34.03
N PHE A 1035 -44.11 -62.76 35.03
CA PHE A 1035 -43.46 -61.47 35.30
C PHE A 1035 -42.55 -61.04 34.14
N PHE A 1036 -41.79 -61.98 33.56
CA PHE A 1036 -40.95 -61.72 32.40
C PHE A 1036 -41.76 -61.32 31.16
N PHE A 1037 -42.81 -62.08 30.81
CA PHE A 1037 -43.66 -61.79 29.66
C PHE A 1037 -44.34 -60.42 29.80
N PHE A 1038 -44.85 -60.09 30.99
CA PHE A 1038 -45.44 -58.78 31.28
C PHE A 1038 -44.42 -57.64 31.14
N PHE A 1039 -43.21 -57.79 31.70
CA PHE A 1039 -42.13 -56.79 31.57
C PHE A 1039 -41.66 -56.63 30.12
N PHE A 1040 -41.55 -57.72 29.35
CA PHE A 1040 -41.14 -57.69 27.95
C PHE A 1040 -42.22 -57.07 27.04
N PHE A 1041 -43.50 -57.39 27.27
CA PHE A 1041 -44.61 -56.77 26.55
C PHE A 1041 -44.72 -55.26 26.88
N PHE A 1042 -44.55 -54.88 28.15
CA PHE A 1042 -44.46 -53.48 28.57
C PHE A 1042 -43.29 -52.75 27.89
N PHE A 1043 -42.12 -53.38 27.80
CA PHE A 1043 -40.95 -52.82 27.09
C PHE A 1043 -41.20 -52.66 25.59
N PHE A 1044 -41.80 -53.65 24.93
CA PHE A 1044 -42.16 -53.57 23.50
C PHE A 1044 -43.19 -52.45 23.24
N PHE A 1045 -44.23 -52.36 24.08
CA PHE A 1045 -45.26 -51.33 23.97
C PHE A 1045 -44.70 -49.92 24.23
N PHE A 1046 -43.87 -49.76 25.27
CA PHE A 1046 -43.13 -48.53 25.56
C PHE A 1046 -42.22 -48.12 24.39
N PHE A 1047 -41.48 -49.07 23.80
CA PHE A 1047 -40.64 -48.82 22.64
C PHE A 1047 -41.44 -48.44 21.39
N PHE A 1048 -42.56 -49.12 21.10
CA PHE A 1048 -43.44 -48.76 19.98
C PHE A 1048 -44.06 -47.37 20.14
N PHE A 1049 -44.49 -47.02 21.36
CA PHE A 1049 -45.00 -45.68 21.68
C PHE A 1049 -43.91 -44.60 21.53
N PHE A 1050 -42.70 -44.86 22.02
CA PHE A 1050 -41.53 -44.00 21.84
C PHE A 1050 -41.15 -43.82 20.36
N PHE A 1051 -41.17 -44.90 19.57
CA PHE A 1051 -40.94 -44.89 18.13
C PHE A 1051 -41.97 -44.04 17.37
N PHE A 1052 -43.26 -44.20 17.68
CA PHE A 1052 -44.35 -43.42 17.08
C PHE A 1052 -44.26 -41.93 17.45
N PHE A 1053 -44.02 -41.63 18.73
CA PHE A 1053 -43.77 -40.27 19.21
C PHE A 1053 -42.58 -39.62 18.49
N PHE A 1054 -41.47 -40.36 18.32
CA PHE A 1054 -40.31 -39.84 17.62
C PHE A 1054 -40.61 -39.57 16.13
N PHE A 1055 -41.26 -40.51 15.44
CA PHE A 1055 -41.62 -40.35 14.04
C PHE A 1055 -42.48 -39.10 13.80
N PHE A 1056 -43.50 -38.90 14.64
CA PHE A 1056 -44.37 -37.72 14.57
C PHE A 1056 -43.61 -36.41 14.85
N PHE A 1057 -42.72 -36.40 15.85
CA PHE A 1057 -41.84 -35.27 16.16
C PHE A 1057 -40.94 -34.88 14.98
N PHE A 1058 -40.33 -35.86 14.31
CA PHE A 1058 -39.46 -35.63 13.16
C PHE A 1058 -40.22 -35.13 11.92
N PHE A 1059 -41.39 -35.68 11.64
CA PHE A 1059 -42.27 -35.22 10.57
C PHE A 1059 -42.74 -33.76 10.78
N PHE A 1060 -43.15 -33.43 12.00
CA PHE A 1060 -43.51 -32.05 12.38
C PHE A 1060 -42.33 -31.08 12.21
N PHE A 1061 -41.12 -31.48 12.60
CA PHE A 1061 -39.91 -30.65 12.41
C PHE A 1061 -39.58 -30.40 10.93
N PHE A 1062 -39.72 -31.41 10.07
CA PHE A 1062 -39.53 -31.26 8.62
C PHE A 1062 -40.53 -30.26 8.01
N PHE A 1063 -41.81 -30.36 8.37
CA PHE A 1063 -42.84 -29.45 7.87
C PHE A 1063 -42.61 -28.01 8.34
N PHE A 1064 -42.24 -27.82 9.61
CA PHE A 1064 -41.85 -26.52 10.16
C PHE A 1064 -40.68 -25.88 9.39
N PHE A 1065 -39.63 -26.66 9.08
CA PHE A 1065 -38.52 -26.15 8.28
C PHE A 1065 -38.93 -25.80 6.85
N PHE A 1066 -39.70 -26.65 6.17
CA PHE A 1066 -40.15 -26.40 4.79
C PHE A 1066 -40.96 -25.10 4.69
N PHE A 1067 -41.87 -24.86 5.63
CA PHE A 1067 -42.65 -23.62 5.71
C PHE A 1067 -41.76 -22.39 5.94
N PHE A 1068 -40.81 -22.49 6.88
CA PHE A 1068 -39.84 -21.43 7.17
C PHE A 1068 -38.95 -21.10 5.95
N PHE A 1069 -38.48 -22.12 5.23
CA PHE A 1069 -37.71 -21.99 3.99
C PHE A 1069 -38.50 -21.25 2.89
N PHE A 1070 -39.76 -21.62 2.68
CA PHE A 1070 -40.64 -20.98 1.69
C PHE A 1070 -40.90 -19.49 2.01
N PHE A 1071 -41.24 -19.18 3.27
CA PHE A 1071 -41.42 -17.81 3.73
C PHE A 1071 -40.16 -16.96 3.53
N PHE A 1072 -38.99 -17.52 3.86
CA PHE A 1072 -37.72 -16.82 3.67
C PHE A 1072 -37.44 -16.53 2.18
N PHE A 1073 -37.64 -17.51 1.29
CA PHE A 1073 -37.41 -17.35 -0.15
C PHE A 1073 -38.24 -16.20 -0.74
N PHE A 1074 -39.53 -16.14 -0.39
CA PHE A 1074 -40.45 -15.11 -0.86
C PHE A 1074 -40.02 -13.69 -0.44
N PHE A 1075 -39.61 -13.51 0.83
CA PHE A 1075 -39.11 -12.24 1.35
C PHE A 1075 -37.88 -11.73 0.59
N PHE A 1076 -36.93 -12.62 0.27
CA PHE A 1076 -35.72 -12.25 -0.47
C PHE A 1076 -36.00 -11.89 -1.94
N PHE A 1077 -36.91 -12.62 -2.60
CA PHE A 1077 -37.31 -12.30 -3.98
C PHE A 1077 -38.02 -10.94 -4.08
N PHE A 1078 -38.93 -10.64 -3.15
CA PHE A 1078 -39.61 -9.35 -3.07
C PHE A 1078 -38.63 -8.18 -2.93
N PHE A 1079 -37.63 -8.31 -2.05
CA PHE A 1079 -36.58 -7.30 -1.86
C PHE A 1079 -35.76 -7.06 -3.14
N PHE A 1080 -35.39 -8.13 -3.86
CA PHE A 1080 -34.64 -8.02 -5.12
C PHE A 1080 -35.42 -7.24 -6.20
N PHE A 1081 -36.71 -7.52 -6.37
CA PHE A 1081 -37.55 -6.82 -7.34
C PHE A 1081 -37.69 -5.32 -7.02
N PHE A 1082 -37.94 -4.99 -5.74
CA PHE A 1082 -38.04 -3.61 -5.26
C PHE A 1082 -36.75 -2.81 -5.49
N PHE A 1083 -35.60 -3.44 -5.24
CA PHE A 1083 -34.27 -2.86 -5.50
C PHE A 1083 -34.03 -2.60 -6.98
N PHE A 1084 -34.34 -3.58 -7.85
CA PHE A 1084 -34.20 -3.45 -9.30
C PHE A 1084 -35.02 -2.27 -9.85
N PHE A 1085 -36.26 -2.12 -9.40
CA PHE A 1085 -37.15 -1.04 -9.83
C PHE A 1085 -36.63 0.35 -9.42
N PHE A 1086 -36.20 0.51 -8.17
CA PHE A 1086 -35.59 1.75 -7.66
C PHE A 1086 -34.34 2.15 -8.46
N PHE A 1087 -33.48 1.17 -8.76
CA PHE A 1087 -32.26 1.35 -9.55
C PHE A 1087 -32.56 1.80 -11.00
N PHE A 1088 -33.54 1.17 -11.66
CA PHE A 1088 -33.95 1.53 -13.02
C PHE A 1088 -34.53 2.96 -13.10
N PHE A 1089 -35.39 3.34 -12.15
CA PHE A 1089 -35.98 4.68 -12.10
C PHE A 1089 -34.91 5.78 -11.94
N PHE A 1090 -33.93 5.56 -11.07
CA PHE A 1090 -32.82 6.49 -10.87
C PHE A 1090 -31.93 6.67 -12.11
N PHE A 1091 -31.66 5.56 -12.83
CA PHE A 1091 -30.90 5.62 -14.08
C PHE A 1091 -31.54 6.52 -15.13
N PHE A 1092 -32.83 6.30 -15.38
CA PHE A 1092 -33.60 7.06 -16.37
C PHE A 1092 -33.62 8.55 -16.04
N PHE A 1093 -33.82 8.88 -14.77
CA PHE A 1093 -33.83 10.26 -14.30
C PHE A 1093 -32.47 10.97 -14.46
N PHE A 1094 -31.37 10.29 -14.12
CA PHE A 1094 -30.01 10.83 -14.33
C PHE A 1094 -29.68 11.02 -15.82
N PHE A 1095 -30.07 10.08 -16.68
CA PHE A 1095 -29.87 10.17 -18.12
C PHE A 1095 -30.60 11.37 -18.74
N PHE A 1096 -31.86 11.59 -18.35
CA PHE A 1096 -32.65 12.76 -18.77
C PHE A 1096 -31.99 14.08 -18.34
N PHE A 1097 -31.52 14.16 -17.09
CA PHE A 1097 -30.81 15.33 -16.55
C PHE A 1097 -29.52 15.65 -17.32
N PHE A 1098 -28.73 14.62 -17.66
CA PHE A 1098 -27.52 14.78 -18.49
C PHE A 1098 -27.84 15.36 -19.87
N PHE A 1099 -28.87 14.82 -20.55
CA PHE A 1099 -29.27 15.29 -21.88
C PHE A 1099 -29.73 16.76 -21.87
N PHE A 1100 -30.52 17.14 -20.86
CA PHE A 1100 -30.95 18.53 -20.66
C PHE A 1100 -29.75 19.48 -20.49
N PHE A 1101 -28.79 19.13 -19.63
CA PHE A 1101 -27.62 19.98 -19.40
C PHE A 1101 -26.70 20.05 -20.63
N PHE A 1102 -26.48 18.94 -21.32
CA PHE A 1102 -25.72 18.87 -22.56
C PHE A 1102 -26.30 19.81 -23.63
N PHE A 1103 -27.63 19.79 -23.82
CA PHE A 1103 -28.31 20.64 -24.78
C PHE A 1103 -28.23 22.13 -24.42
N PHE A 1104 -28.46 22.49 -23.15
CA PHE A 1104 -28.29 23.87 -22.69
C PHE A 1104 -26.87 24.38 -22.94
N PHE A 1105 -25.86 23.59 -22.55
CA PHE A 1105 -24.46 23.98 -22.67
C PHE A 1105 -24.06 24.16 -24.14
N PHE A 1106 -24.50 23.27 -25.04
CA PHE A 1106 -24.30 23.41 -26.48
C PHE A 1106 -24.95 24.69 -27.04
N PHE A 1107 -26.17 25.03 -26.61
CA PHE A 1107 -26.84 26.26 -27.04
C PHE A 1107 -26.10 27.52 -26.56
N PHE A 1108 -25.63 27.54 -25.30
CA PHE A 1108 -24.85 28.65 -24.76
C PHE A 1108 -23.49 28.81 -25.47
N PHE A 1109 -22.83 27.71 -25.87
CA PHE A 1109 -21.60 27.75 -26.68
C PHE A 1109 -21.82 28.53 -27.98
N PHE A 1110 -22.87 28.13 -28.71
CA PHE A 1110 -23.19 28.68 -30.02
C PHE A 1110 -23.51 30.18 -29.92
N PHE A 1111 -24.29 30.58 -28.91
CA PHE A 1111 -24.60 31.99 -28.64
C PHE A 1111 -23.35 32.82 -28.33
N PHE A 1112 -22.47 32.35 -27.42
CA PHE A 1112 -21.23 33.06 -27.07
C PHE A 1112 -20.27 33.17 -28.26
N PHE A 1113 -20.09 32.08 -29.02
CA PHE A 1113 -19.24 32.05 -30.22
C PHE A 1113 -19.76 33.02 -31.30
N PHE A 1114 -21.07 33.02 -31.56
CA PHE A 1114 -21.70 33.93 -32.52
C PHE A 1114 -21.56 35.40 -32.12
N PHE A 1115 -21.81 35.73 -30.84
CA PHE A 1115 -21.63 37.08 -30.31
C PHE A 1115 -20.17 37.57 -30.43
N PHE A 1116 -19.20 36.73 -30.04
CA PHE A 1116 -17.79 37.09 -30.12
C PHE A 1116 -17.33 37.26 -31.58
N PHE A 1117 -17.76 36.38 -32.49
CA PHE A 1117 -17.46 36.48 -33.91
C PHE A 1117 -17.99 37.78 -34.52
N PHE A 1118 -19.24 38.14 -34.23
CA PHE A 1118 -19.85 39.39 -34.69
C PHE A 1118 -19.11 40.63 -34.16
N PHE A 1119 -18.74 40.62 -32.87
CA PHE A 1119 -17.96 41.72 -32.27
C PHE A 1119 -16.55 41.82 -32.87
N PHE A 1120 -15.84 40.71 -33.04
CA PHE A 1120 -14.50 40.68 -33.65
C PHE A 1120 -14.52 41.25 -35.07
N PHE A 1121 -15.52 40.87 -35.87
CA PHE A 1121 -15.75 41.42 -37.22
C PHE A 1121 -15.96 42.94 -37.19
N PHE A 1122 -16.80 43.45 -36.27
CA PHE A 1122 -17.06 44.89 -36.14
C PHE A 1122 -15.82 45.67 -35.68
N PHE A 1123 -15.06 45.14 -34.71
CA PHE A 1123 -13.81 45.75 -34.25
C PHE A 1123 -12.73 45.78 -35.36
N PHE A 1124 -12.59 44.69 -36.11
CA PHE A 1124 -11.67 44.61 -37.25
C PHE A 1124 -12.02 45.62 -38.35
N PHE A 1125 -13.31 45.76 -38.68
CA PHE A 1125 -13.79 46.76 -39.64
C PHE A 1125 -13.52 48.19 -39.18
N PHE A 1126 -13.75 48.50 -37.90
CA PHE A 1126 -13.47 49.82 -37.33
C PHE A 1126 -11.97 50.14 -37.28
N PHE A 1127 -11.13 49.16 -36.92
CA PHE A 1127 -9.66 49.30 -36.94
C PHE A 1127 -9.14 49.57 -38.35
N PHE A 1128 -9.64 48.84 -39.36
CA PHE A 1128 -9.31 49.07 -40.76
C PHE A 1128 -9.68 50.49 -41.22
N PHE A 1129 -10.88 50.97 -40.86
CA PHE A 1129 -11.34 52.31 -41.20
C PHE A 1129 -10.51 53.42 -40.52
N PHE A 1130 -10.16 53.25 -39.24
CA PHE A 1130 -9.30 54.18 -38.50
C PHE A 1130 -7.88 54.24 -39.08
N PHE A 1131 -7.29 53.08 -39.41
CA PHE A 1131 -5.97 52.98 -40.03
C PHE A 1131 -5.94 53.66 -41.41
N PHE A 1132 -6.98 53.45 -42.23
CA PHE A 1132 -7.15 54.10 -43.53
C PHE A 1132 -7.21 55.64 -43.41
N PHE A 1133 -7.99 56.16 -42.45
CA PHE A 1133 -8.12 57.60 -42.23
C PHE A 1133 -6.82 58.24 -41.72
N PHE A 1134 -6.12 57.56 -40.80
CA PHE A 1134 -4.81 58.00 -40.28
C PHE A 1134 -3.75 58.06 -41.39
N PHE A 1135 -3.74 57.06 -42.28
CA PHE A 1135 -2.82 57.01 -43.42
C PHE A 1135 -3.06 58.15 -44.42
N PHE A 1136 -4.33 58.45 -44.72
CA PHE A 1136 -4.70 59.52 -45.66
C PHE A 1136 -4.33 60.92 -45.14
N PHE A 1137 -4.52 61.18 -43.84
CA PHE A 1137 -4.32 62.51 -43.25
C PHE A 1137 -2.84 62.91 -43.10
N PHE A 1138 -1.92 61.95 -42.98
CA PHE A 1138 -0.48 62.24 -42.80
C PHE A 1138 0.34 62.33 -44.10
N PHE A 1139 -0.18 61.81 -45.23
CA PHE A 1139 0.57 61.73 -46.49
C PHE A 1139 0.06 62.64 -47.62
N TYR A 1140 -1.01 63.42 -47.41
CA TYR A 1140 -1.55 64.33 -48.44
C TYR A 1140 -1.28 65.82 -48.10
N GLN A 1141 -0.26 66.40 -48.73
CA GLN A 1141 0.15 67.81 -48.57
C GLN A 1141 -0.03 68.59 -49.89
N PRO A 1142 -0.95 69.57 -49.97
CA PRO A 1142 -1.09 70.40 -51.17
C PRO A 1142 -0.02 71.51 -51.21
N GLN A 1143 0.80 71.53 -52.27
CA GLN A 1143 1.81 72.58 -52.47
C GLN A 1143 1.17 73.92 -52.89
N LYS A 1144 1.76 75.03 -52.42
CA LYS A 1144 1.42 76.39 -52.89
C LYS A 1144 2.15 76.72 -54.20
N PRO A 1145 1.56 77.51 -55.11
CA PRO A 1145 2.15 77.83 -56.39
C PRO A 1145 3.29 78.87 -56.30
N GLN A 1146 4.30 78.72 -57.15
CA GLN A 1146 5.13 79.82 -57.64
C GLN A 1146 4.97 79.97 -59.16
N VAL A 1147 5.35 81.14 -59.67
CA VAL A 1147 5.00 81.62 -61.01
C VAL A 1147 6.20 81.52 -61.96
N ASN A 1148 5.88 81.31 -63.24
CA ASN A 1148 6.72 81.42 -64.47
C ASN A 1148 7.42 80.16 -65.04
N ARG A 1149 6.90 79.82 -66.24
CA ARG A 1149 7.59 79.46 -67.49
C ARG A 1149 7.95 78.01 -67.84
N SER A 1150 7.37 77.64 -68.99
CA SER A 1150 7.81 76.68 -70.02
C SER A 1150 7.69 75.17 -69.73
N PRO A 1151 7.40 74.36 -70.77
CA PRO A 1151 7.03 72.95 -70.62
C PRO A 1151 8.25 72.02 -70.66
N ASP A 1152 8.16 70.91 -69.93
CA ASP A 1152 8.22 69.56 -70.50
C ASP A 1152 8.19 68.49 -69.39
N LYS A 1153 7.16 67.61 -69.43
CA LYS A 1153 7.06 66.22 -68.92
C LYS A 1153 5.62 65.80 -68.60
N ILE A 1154 4.85 65.62 -69.67
CA ILE A 1154 3.96 64.45 -69.74
C ILE A 1154 4.88 63.21 -69.91
N ILE A 1155 4.36 62.00 -69.65
CA ILE A 1155 5.10 60.71 -69.59
C ILE A 1155 5.81 60.46 -68.24
N PHE A 1156 5.03 59.97 -67.26
CA PHE A 1156 5.54 59.06 -66.21
C PHE A 1156 4.44 58.19 -65.56
N LEU A 1157 3.18 58.66 -65.55
CA LEU A 1157 2.06 57.96 -64.91
C LEU A 1157 1.48 56.77 -65.71
N ASP A 1158 1.66 56.73 -67.03
CA ASP A 1158 1.03 55.73 -67.91
C ASP A 1158 1.75 54.36 -67.86
N GLU A 1159 3.10 54.35 -67.82
CA GLU A 1159 3.88 53.11 -67.72
C GLU A 1159 3.60 52.31 -66.43
N VAL A 1160 3.31 52.98 -65.32
CA VAL A 1160 3.01 52.34 -64.03
C VAL A 1160 1.64 51.66 -64.09
N TYR A 1161 0.65 52.32 -64.69
CA TYR A 1161 -0.71 51.80 -64.86
C TYR A 1161 -0.72 50.53 -65.75
N GLN A 1162 -0.02 50.57 -66.89
CA GLN A 1162 0.09 49.44 -67.82
C GLN A 1162 0.83 48.23 -67.21
N LYS A 1163 1.86 48.46 -66.37
CA LYS A 1163 2.56 47.39 -65.64
C LYS A 1163 1.67 46.74 -64.57
N LEU A 1164 0.81 47.52 -63.90
CA LEU A 1164 -0.15 46.96 -62.94
C LEU A 1164 -1.21 46.09 -63.62
N LEU A 1165 -1.79 46.56 -64.73
CA LEU A 1165 -2.82 45.81 -65.48
C LEU A 1165 -2.32 44.45 -65.98
N ARG A 1166 -1.10 44.38 -66.56
CA ARG A 1166 -0.53 43.09 -66.99
C ARG A 1166 -0.25 42.13 -65.83
N SER A 1167 0.09 42.65 -64.65
CA SER A 1167 0.36 41.82 -63.47
C SER A 1167 -0.91 41.19 -62.89
N LEU A 1168 -2.05 41.87 -63.03
CA LEU A 1168 -3.37 41.39 -62.58
C LEU A 1168 -4.04 40.39 -63.54
N LEU A 1169 -3.52 40.20 -64.76
CA LEU A 1169 -4.11 39.34 -65.79
C LEU A 1169 -3.51 37.91 -65.86
N ILE A 1170 -2.56 37.57 -64.97
CA ILE A 1170 -1.80 36.30 -65.04
C ILE A 1170 -2.17 35.31 -63.92
N LEU A 1171 -3.00 35.70 -62.95
CA LEU A 1171 -3.46 34.85 -61.83
C LEU A 1171 -4.98 34.95 -61.66
N SER A 1172 -5.74 34.08 -62.33
CA SER A 1172 -7.21 34.06 -62.24
C SER A 1172 -7.85 32.74 -62.71
N GLU A 1173 -7.78 31.68 -61.89
CA GLU A 1173 -8.82 30.61 -61.86
C GLU A 1173 -9.65 30.63 -60.56
N ASP A 1174 -9.51 31.67 -59.73
CA ASP A 1174 -10.32 31.87 -58.52
C ASP A 1174 -11.40 32.94 -58.70
N HIS A 1175 -12.67 32.54 -58.59
CA HIS A 1175 -13.84 33.41 -58.75
C HIS A 1175 -13.90 34.61 -57.79
N LEU A 1176 -13.07 34.62 -56.73
CA LEU A 1176 -13.01 35.69 -55.75
C LEU A 1176 -12.59 37.04 -56.36
N LEU A 1177 -11.70 37.04 -57.37
CA LEU A 1177 -11.15 38.26 -57.96
C LEU A 1177 -12.20 39.04 -58.77
N PHE A 1178 -13.11 38.35 -59.45
CA PHE A 1178 -14.17 38.96 -60.25
C PHE A 1178 -15.17 39.73 -59.38
N ILE A 1179 -15.47 39.21 -58.20
CA ILE A 1179 -16.32 39.86 -57.18
C ILE A 1179 -15.65 41.13 -56.65
N ILE A 1180 -14.34 41.10 -56.39
CA ILE A 1180 -13.56 42.27 -55.93
C ILE A 1180 -13.58 43.38 -56.99
N ILE A 1181 -13.37 43.06 -58.27
CA ILE A 1181 -13.43 44.05 -59.37
C ILE A 1181 -14.82 44.69 -59.47
N TYR A 1182 -15.90 43.92 -59.30
CA TYR A 1182 -17.26 44.45 -59.33
C TYR A 1182 -17.58 45.36 -58.12
N LEU A 1183 -17.07 45.00 -56.93
CA LEU A 1183 -17.20 45.80 -55.70
C LEU A 1183 -16.41 47.12 -55.72
N PHE A 1184 -15.28 47.18 -56.44
CA PHE A 1184 -14.46 48.40 -56.57
C PHE A 1184 -14.92 49.34 -57.70
N ARG A 1185 -15.87 48.93 -58.55
CA ARG A 1185 -16.41 49.76 -59.64
C ARG A 1185 -16.98 51.14 -59.19
N PRO A 1186 -17.68 51.26 -58.04
CA PRO A 1186 -18.09 52.57 -57.51
C PRO A 1186 -16.91 53.42 -57.02
N PHE A 1187 -15.84 52.78 -56.51
CA PHE A 1187 -14.66 53.45 -55.96
C PHE A 1187 -13.85 54.14 -57.07
N VAL A 1188 -13.70 53.49 -58.22
CA VAL A 1188 -13.04 54.11 -59.41
C VAL A 1188 -13.85 55.30 -59.93
N ALA A 1189 -15.19 55.20 -59.95
CA ALA A 1189 -16.06 56.31 -60.33
C ALA A 1189 -15.97 57.50 -59.35
N PHE A 1190 -15.81 57.23 -58.05
CA PHE A 1190 -15.65 58.25 -57.02
C PHE A 1190 -14.30 58.98 -57.11
N VAL A 1191 -13.20 58.28 -57.41
CA VAL A 1191 -11.87 58.89 -57.64
C VAL A 1191 -11.86 59.78 -58.89
N PHE A 1192 -12.57 59.38 -59.96
CA PHE A 1192 -12.78 60.21 -61.16
C PHE A 1192 -13.70 61.42 -60.95
N TYR A 1193 -14.36 61.54 -59.79
CA TYR A 1193 -15.19 62.68 -59.40
C TYR A 1193 -14.48 63.63 -58.41
N LEU A 1194 -13.26 63.28 -57.99
CA LEU A 1194 -12.43 64.02 -57.02
C LEU A 1194 -11.04 64.39 -57.59
N SER A 1195 -10.84 64.21 -58.90
CA SER A 1195 -9.64 64.60 -59.66
C SER A 1195 -10.00 65.67 -60.69
#